data_AF-A0A7S3W151-F1
#
_entry.id   AF-A0A7S3W151-F1
#
_cell.length_a   1.000
_cell.length_b   1.000
_cell.length_c   1.000
_cell.angle_alpha   90.00
_cell.angle_beta   90.00
_cell.angle_gamma   90.00
#
_symmetry.space_group_name_H-M   'P 1'
#
loop_
_entity.id
_entity.type
_entity.pdbx_description
1 polymer ?
#
loop_
_entity_poly.entity_id
_entity_poly.type
_entity_poly.pdbx_seq_one_letter_code
_entity_poly.pdbx_strand_id
1 'polypeptide(L)'
;MSPDARYVVALSAGPAPQLLSLWDLAADGDKPLYSHQVNSTAEEQLSVRFSPEAPTEIVTAGGRIVIFWSWASGTLECYAPEEAGASLQQPVSPLTGSLFLPGSRRALSSTTDGQAVVWDVVSNVPEADTLRRRAVKLVRLASRSTIRCAVVMHGLLFVGTADGHVRAFNSELRLVAWFEDIAAGPVTSISFSHDAAAWEGKGGADDLRCADFIVGTAGALIVACSSAMFGHPSLEARRGTLLVQGQEGAVHGLAAHPALPRFASTCGAGLLHLWDFEERRLLLLRLFDGLSGHILAFSPDGALLAVGFTNGTLKLLSATSLQELHTFRNFKGCVRHLCFSADGTWLAAAATDRAVALYRFGPNATDPEKHAWELIGRHRAHAGAVTALAFSTGEDAASARLISCGEDRMLCEYDLGRASVQDGLQLRKRTRLEQTAAPTACAWVKNALDAGPSLVVANDAYKLRIVASDSLVTCRTILGPTHGGPLLHLRPLPHDPELAAASAELRAELRDDRPGKEAADGAGAGPEGAGYVAYACEDKVAGLVRLPLDGNPNASMGLIAHPGEVSSLVASPDGRWLITAGGSDASIHLWRVDTDALDAAATSGGTGADAFAAQLDGGKGGPVYSELVDYFCYAELRALGEETTEERHLTGRVPLSEIGNLLRACGHYPTEREVDDIVHEVAAGGADSVDFDLFLRIYINHRPAVGISNASIAAAFDALGANNGGGCPIPTSELLRVLQSHGEAIAPDDLAQCLRALCGVSSLDEAFNADCLDAKAFAETVLGFEVGVDA
;
A
#
# COMPACT_ATOMS: atom_id res chain seq x y z
N MET A 1 -18.32 -5.26 24.85
CA MET A 1 -18.04 -5.18 26.30
C MET A 1 -19.35 -5.16 27.06
N SER A 2 -19.40 -5.76 28.23
CA SER A 2 -20.57 -5.75 29.11
C SER A 2 -20.80 -4.37 29.74
N PRO A 3 -22.02 -4.06 30.21
CA PRO A 3 -22.35 -2.77 30.83
C PRO A 3 -21.52 -2.45 32.08
N ASP A 4 -21.07 -3.47 32.81
CA ASP A 4 -20.22 -3.35 34.01
C ASP A 4 -18.71 -3.33 33.69
N ALA A 5 -18.34 -3.30 32.39
CA ALA A 5 -16.97 -3.34 31.89
C ALA A 5 -16.15 -4.56 32.34
N ARG A 6 -16.80 -5.60 32.86
CA ARG A 6 -16.14 -6.82 33.34
C ARG A 6 -15.84 -7.81 32.22
N TYR A 7 -16.75 -7.95 31.27
CA TYR A 7 -16.66 -8.97 30.22
C TYR A 7 -16.48 -8.37 28.84
N VAL A 8 -15.66 -9.02 28.02
CA VAL A 8 -15.53 -8.74 26.59
C VAL A 8 -15.90 -9.98 25.80
N VAL A 9 -16.67 -9.79 24.74
CA VAL A 9 -17.01 -10.86 23.80
C VAL A 9 -16.44 -10.51 22.44
N ALA A 10 -15.81 -11.50 21.81
CA ALA A 10 -15.32 -11.42 20.44
C ALA A 10 -15.95 -12.55 19.63
N LEU A 11 -16.29 -12.24 18.38
CA LEU A 11 -16.80 -13.20 17.40
C LEU A 11 -15.83 -13.16 16.21
N SER A 12 -15.28 -14.30 15.83
CA SER A 12 -14.33 -14.37 14.71
C SER A 12 -15.01 -14.08 13.36
N ALA A 13 -14.35 -13.34 12.50
CA ALA A 13 -14.76 -13.15 11.10
C ALA A 13 -14.33 -14.34 10.22
N GLY A 14 -15.10 -14.69 9.19
CA GLY A 14 -14.73 -15.68 8.18
C GLY A 14 -15.65 -16.90 8.07
N PRO A 15 -15.51 -17.71 6.99
CA PRO A 15 -16.39 -18.85 6.75
C PRO A 15 -16.24 -19.92 7.83
N ALA A 16 -17.39 -20.54 8.18
CA ALA A 16 -17.62 -21.40 9.33
C ALA A 16 -16.56 -22.50 9.58
N PRO A 17 -16.36 -22.92 10.86
CA PRO A 17 -17.10 -22.50 12.05
C PRO A 17 -16.54 -21.22 12.70
N GLN A 18 -17.41 -20.23 12.94
CA GLN A 18 -17.04 -19.04 13.71
C GLN A 18 -16.81 -19.40 15.18
N LEU A 19 -15.84 -18.76 15.81
CA LEU A 19 -15.52 -18.88 17.23
C LEU A 19 -16.07 -17.67 18.00
N LEU A 20 -16.87 -17.94 19.02
CA LEU A 20 -17.28 -16.96 20.02
C LEU A 20 -16.37 -17.13 21.24
N SER A 21 -15.66 -16.08 21.63
CA SER A 21 -14.78 -16.05 22.80
C SER A 21 -15.21 -14.97 23.79
N LEU A 22 -15.45 -15.39 25.03
CA LEU A 22 -15.79 -14.51 26.14
C LEU A 22 -14.60 -14.40 27.10
N TRP A 23 -14.24 -13.18 27.49
CA TRP A 23 -13.13 -12.87 28.38
C TRP A 23 -13.65 -12.16 29.64
N ASP A 24 -13.15 -12.54 30.81
CA ASP A 24 -13.32 -11.77 32.06
C ASP A 24 -12.08 -10.89 32.24
N LEU A 25 -12.25 -9.59 32.10
CA LEU A 25 -11.16 -8.61 32.22
C LEU A 25 -10.63 -8.47 33.65
N ALA A 26 -11.36 -8.99 34.65
CA ALA A 26 -10.88 -9.03 36.03
C ALA A 26 -9.99 -10.26 36.32
N ALA A 27 -9.93 -11.23 35.40
CA ALA A 27 -9.09 -12.41 35.55
C ALA A 27 -7.74 -12.18 34.86
N ASP A 28 -6.63 -12.36 35.59
CA ASP A 28 -5.29 -12.36 35.01
C ASP A 28 -5.08 -13.66 34.20
N GLY A 29 -5.24 -13.58 32.88
CA GLY A 29 -4.95 -14.71 31.99
C GLY A 29 -5.13 -14.42 30.51
N ASP A 30 -4.24 -14.98 29.68
CA ASP A 30 -4.26 -14.87 28.21
C ASP A 30 -5.24 -15.86 27.55
N LYS A 31 -6.22 -16.37 28.30
CA LYS A 31 -7.22 -17.32 27.78
C LYS A 31 -8.64 -16.81 28.02
N PRO A 32 -9.54 -17.00 27.04
CA PRO A 32 -10.94 -16.66 27.23
C PRO A 32 -11.55 -17.53 28.35
N LEU A 33 -12.47 -16.93 29.11
CA LEU A 33 -13.31 -17.62 30.09
C LEU A 33 -14.12 -18.75 29.43
N TYR A 34 -14.69 -18.47 28.25
CA TYR A 34 -15.36 -19.46 27.42
C TYR A 34 -14.98 -19.28 25.96
N SER A 35 -14.77 -20.39 25.25
CA SER A 35 -14.65 -20.43 23.80
C SER A 35 -15.62 -21.47 23.24
N HIS A 36 -16.52 -21.04 22.38
CA HIS A 36 -17.54 -21.91 21.80
C HIS A 36 -17.57 -21.73 20.28
N GLN A 37 -17.47 -22.83 19.54
CA GLN A 37 -17.69 -22.82 18.09
C GLN A 37 -19.19 -22.65 17.85
N VAL A 38 -19.57 -21.63 17.08
CA VAL A 38 -20.96 -21.38 16.71
C VAL A 38 -21.38 -22.46 15.70
N ASN A 39 -21.62 -23.67 16.20
CA ASN A 39 -22.03 -24.85 15.44
C ASN A 39 -23.54 -24.85 15.27
N SER A 40 -24.04 -23.98 14.41
CA SER A 40 -25.35 -24.20 13.80
C SER A 40 -25.48 -23.39 12.51
N THR A 41 -25.93 -24.08 11.45
CA THR A 41 -26.67 -23.49 10.32
C THR A 41 -25.93 -22.70 9.23
N ALA A 42 -24.67 -22.99 8.88
CA ALA A 42 -24.01 -22.52 7.64
C ALA A 42 -24.05 -20.99 7.34
N GLU A 43 -24.53 -20.17 8.27
CA GLU A 43 -24.76 -18.74 8.12
C GLU A 43 -23.88 -17.98 9.10
N GLU A 44 -23.12 -17.04 8.57
CA GLU A 44 -22.24 -16.18 9.34
C GLU A 44 -23.05 -15.23 10.24
N GLN A 45 -22.72 -15.20 11.53
CA GLN A 45 -23.20 -14.22 12.48
C GLN A 45 -22.41 -12.93 12.30
N LEU A 46 -23.11 -11.79 12.13
CA LEU A 46 -22.53 -10.50 11.75
C LEU A 46 -22.40 -9.51 12.92
N SER A 47 -23.11 -9.76 14.02
CA SER A 47 -23.11 -8.85 15.18
C SER A 47 -23.24 -9.61 16.49
N VAL A 48 -22.70 -9.01 17.56
CA VAL A 48 -22.83 -9.48 18.94
C VAL A 48 -23.09 -8.29 19.86
N ARG A 49 -24.05 -8.41 20.78
CA ARG A 49 -24.43 -7.35 21.74
C ARG A 49 -24.76 -7.91 23.11
N PHE A 50 -24.34 -7.21 24.16
CA PHE A 50 -24.73 -7.51 25.54
C PHE A 50 -26.12 -6.99 25.86
N SER A 51 -26.79 -7.65 26.80
CA SER A 51 -28.00 -7.12 27.43
C SER A 51 -27.62 -5.99 28.40
N PRO A 52 -28.27 -4.80 28.31
CA PRO A 52 -28.07 -3.72 29.28
C PRO A 52 -28.47 -4.10 30.71
N GLU A 53 -29.46 -4.98 30.87
CA GLU A 53 -30.06 -5.35 32.16
C GLU A 53 -29.42 -6.60 32.77
N ALA A 54 -28.80 -7.44 31.93
CA ALA A 54 -28.22 -8.72 32.34
C ALA A 54 -26.80 -8.87 31.74
N PRO A 55 -25.72 -8.58 32.50
CA PRO A 55 -24.35 -8.62 31.96
C PRO A 55 -23.92 -10.02 31.55
N THR A 56 -24.65 -11.06 31.97
CA THR A 56 -24.44 -12.47 31.64
C THR A 56 -25.21 -12.94 30.41
N GLU A 57 -25.92 -12.06 29.70
CA GLU A 57 -26.66 -12.39 28.49
C GLU A 57 -26.12 -11.62 27.28
N ILE A 58 -25.98 -12.32 26.15
CA ILE A 58 -25.62 -11.73 24.86
C ILE A 58 -26.53 -12.26 23.76
N VAL A 59 -26.63 -11.50 22.67
CA VAL A 59 -27.30 -11.91 21.43
C VAL A 59 -26.34 -11.81 20.27
N THR A 60 -26.33 -12.82 19.41
CA THR A 60 -25.67 -12.77 18.10
C THR A 60 -26.72 -12.80 17.00
N ALA A 61 -26.43 -12.14 15.87
CA ALA A 61 -27.35 -12.12 14.74
C ALA A 61 -26.63 -12.31 13.41
N GLY A 62 -27.09 -13.28 12.62
CA GLY A 62 -26.82 -13.44 11.20
C GLY A 62 -27.95 -12.86 10.34
N GLY A 63 -27.95 -13.15 9.04
CA GLY A 63 -28.94 -12.67 8.09
C GLY A 63 -30.33 -13.27 8.26
N ARG A 64 -30.48 -14.47 8.84
CA ARG A 64 -31.76 -15.13 9.10
C ARG A 64 -31.88 -15.61 10.54
N ILE A 65 -30.76 -16.03 11.13
CA ILE A 65 -30.74 -16.69 12.43
C ILE A 65 -30.18 -15.76 13.51
N VAL A 66 -30.87 -15.74 14.65
CA VAL A 66 -30.47 -15.04 15.87
C VAL A 66 -30.15 -16.09 16.92
N ILE A 67 -29.09 -15.91 17.71
CA ILE A 67 -28.76 -16.84 18.79
C ILE A 67 -28.65 -16.05 20.08
N PHE A 68 -29.34 -16.52 21.12
CA PHE A 68 -29.24 -15.99 22.46
C PHE A 68 -28.29 -16.84 23.27
N TRP A 69 -27.43 -16.19 24.05
CA TRP A 69 -26.45 -16.87 24.90
C TRP A 69 -26.56 -16.37 26.33
N SER A 70 -26.34 -17.27 27.29
CA SER A 70 -26.28 -16.93 28.71
C SER A 70 -25.26 -17.83 29.41
N TRP A 71 -24.56 -17.26 30.38
CA TRP A 71 -23.70 -18.04 31.30
C TRP A 71 -24.08 -17.80 32.77
N ALA A 72 -25.32 -17.38 33.02
CA ALA A 72 -25.82 -17.20 34.38
C ALA A 72 -25.78 -18.49 35.23
N SER A 73 -25.85 -19.67 34.58
CA SER A 73 -25.76 -20.99 35.22
C SER A 73 -24.32 -21.43 35.56
N GLY A 74 -23.30 -20.65 35.17
CA GLY A 74 -21.89 -21.01 35.31
C GLY A 74 -21.31 -21.78 34.11
N THR A 75 -22.16 -22.13 33.14
CA THR A 75 -21.77 -22.70 31.83
C THR A 75 -22.34 -21.86 30.71
N LEU A 76 -21.59 -21.70 29.61
CA LEU A 76 -22.09 -20.96 28.45
C LEU A 76 -23.13 -21.80 27.69
N GLU A 77 -24.39 -21.40 27.78
CA GLU A 77 -25.53 -22.00 27.10
C GLU A 77 -25.96 -21.13 25.90
N CYS A 78 -26.48 -21.76 24.86
CA CYS A 78 -26.98 -21.08 23.67
C CYS A 78 -28.35 -21.61 23.24
N TYR A 79 -29.16 -20.73 22.66
CA TYR A 79 -30.47 -21.06 22.12
C TYR A 79 -30.73 -20.28 20.84
N ALA A 80 -31.01 -21.00 19.76
CA ALA A 80 -31.52 -20.44 18.51
C ALA A 80 -33.04 -20.66 18.47
N PRO A 81 -33.86 -19.59 18.42
CA PRO A 81 -35.30 -19.70 18.20
C PRO A 81 -35.60 -20.16 16.77
N GLU A 82 -36.84 -20.58 16.52
CA GLU A 82 -37.32 -20.80 15.16
C GLU A 82 -37.19 -19.51 14.32
N GLU A 83 -37.02 -19.68 13.00
CA GLU A 83 -36.99 -18.55 12.07
C GLU A 83 -38.20 -17.64 12.28
N ALA A 84 -37.95 -16.32 12.31
CA ALA A 84 -38.97 -15.33 12.61
C ALA A 84 -40.21 -15.46 11.72
N GLY A 85 -40.02 -15.80 10.44
CA GLY A 85 -41.13 -15.97 9.50
C GLY A 85 -42.01 -17.18 9.79
N ALA A 86 -41.44 -18.28 10.31
CA ALA A 86 -42.20 -19.44 10.73
C ALA A 86 -43.01 -19.15 12.01
N SER A 87 -42.36 -18.54 13.01
CA SER A 87 -43.01 -18.14 14.26
C SER A 87 -44.15 -17.13 14.07
N LEU A 88 -43.99 -16.18 13.14
CA LEU A 88 -44.97 -15.13 12.87
C LEU A 88 -45.96 -15.48 11.73
N GLN A 89 -45.77 -16.61 11.06
CA GLN A 89 -46.56 -17.05 9.89
C GLN A 89 -46.64 -16.00 8.77
N GLN A 90 -45.56 -15.25 8.55
CA GLN A 90 -45.46 -14.22 7.51
C GLN A 90 -44.00 -14.07 7.04
N PRO A 91 -43.72 -13.65 5.79
CA PRO A 91 -42.35 -13.48 5.32
C PRO A 91 -41.63 -12.35 6.07
N VAL A 92 -40.37 -12.59 6.46
CA VAL A 92 -39.50 -11.62 7.12
C VAL A 92 -38.26 -11.42 6.26
N SER A 93 -37.91 -10.16 6.00
CA SER A 93 -36.70 -9.81 5.24
C SER A 93 -35.43 -10.12 6.05
N PRO A 94 -34.26 -10.27 5.40
CA PRO A 94 -33.00 -10.52 6.09
C PRO A 94 -32.75 -9.54 7.24
N LEU A 95 -32.19 -10.06 8.33
CA LEU A 95 -31.85 -9.30 9.53
C LEU A 95 -30.53 -8.54 9.30
N THR A 96 -30.44 -7.34 9.85
CA THR A 96 -29.24 -6.49 9.78
C THR A 96 -28.48 -6.40 11.10
N GLY A 97 -29.13 -6.73 12.22
CA GLY A 97 -28.52 -6.76 13.54
C GLY A 97 -29.57 -7.01 14.62
N SER A 98 -29.10 -7.37 15.82
CA SER A 98 -29.96 -7.57 17.00
C SER A 98 -29.42 -6.84 18.23
N LEU A 99 -30.34 -6.37 19.07
CA LEU A 99 -30.04 -5.74 20.35
C LEU A 99 -31.13 -6.04 21.39
N PHE A 100 -30.87 -5.77 22.66
CA PHE A 100 -31.87 -5.85 23.73
C PHE A 100 -32.56 -4.49 23.94
N LEU A 101 -33.87 -4.52 24.16
CA LEU A 101 -34.65 -3.31 24.43
C LEU A 101 -34.46 -2.86 25.88
N PRO A 102 -34.24 -1.55 26.12
CA PRO A 102 -33.97 -1.02 27.46
C PRO A 102 -35.16 -1.23 28.41
N GLY A 103 -34.88 -1.50 29.69
CA GLY A 103 -35.91 -1.71 30.71
C GLY A 103 -36.73 -2.99 30.50
N SER A 104 -36.28 -3.91 29.65
CA SER A 104 -36.99 -5.15 29.35
C SER A 104 -36.03 -6.32 29.06
N ARG A 105 -36.54 -7.55 29.12
CA ARG A 105 -35.81 -8.76 28.66
C ARG A 105 -36.05 -9.10 27.19
N ARG A 106 -36.72 -8.21 26.46
CA ARG A 106 -37.03 -8.38 25.03
C ARG A 106 -35.83 -8.03 24.17
N ALA A 107 -35.71 -8.70 23.04
CA ALA A 107 -34.75 -8.36 22.02
C ALA A 107 -35.45 -7.86 20.75
N LEU A 108 -34.72 -7.10 19.96
CA LEU A 108 -35.16 -6.50 18.72
C LEU A 108 -34.14 -6.86 17.63
N SER A 109 -34.62 -7.42 16.51
CA SER A 109 -33.79 -7.65 15.32
C SER A 109 -34.29 -6.79 14.18
N SER A 110 -33.45 -5.88 13.68
CA SER A 110 -33.79 -5.01 12.55
C SER A 110 -33.67 -5.74 11.21
N THR A 111 -34.43 -5.30 10.21
CA THR A 111 -34.49 -5.93 8.88
C THR A 111 -34.07 -4.98 7.75
N THR A 112 -33.74 -5.57 6.60
CA THR A 112 -33.34 -4.81 5.39
C THR A 112 -34.45 -4.00 4.73
N ASP A 113 -35.71 -4.22 5.09
CA ASP A 113 -36.85 -3.49 4.54
C ASP A 113 -37.43 -2.44 5.50
N GLY A 114 -36.81 -2.23 6.66
CA GLY A 114 -37.21 -1.20 7.62
C GLY A 114 -38.15 -1.65 8.72
N GLN A 115 -38.19 -2.96 8.99
CA GLN A 115 -39.00 -3.60 10.04
C GLN A 115 -38.06 -4.03 11.15
N ALA A 116 -38.65 -4.42 12.27
CA ALA A 116 -37.95 -5.08 13.32
C ALA A 116 -38.81 -6.18 13.94
N VAL A 117 -38.19 -7.33 14.16
CA VAL A 117 -38.77 -8.48 14.86
C VAL A 117 -38.55 -8.29 16.34
N VAL A 118 -39.62 -8.37 17.13
CA VAL A 118 -39.58 -8.34 18.59
C VAL A 118 -39.58 -9.77 19.11
N TRP A 119 -38.56 -10.12 19.87
CA TRP A 119 -38.38 -11.40 20.53
C TRP A 119 -38.71 -11.27 22.01
N ASP A 120 -39.61 -12.11 22.51
CA ASP A 120 -40.00 -12.13 23.92
C ASP A 120 -39.69 -13.50 24.55
N VAL A 121 -39.48 -13.49 25.86
CA VAL A 121 -39.23 -14.70 26.65
C VAL A 121 -40.48 -15.57 26.65
N VAL A 122 -40.30 -16.88 26.46
CA VAL A 122 -41.44 -17.81 26.43
C VAL A 122 -42.01 -17.98 27.86
N SER A 123 -43.23 -17.51 28.07
CA SER A 123 -43.87 -17.36 29.39
C SER A 123 -44.27 -18.65 30.13
N ASN A 124 -43.99 -19.83 29.57
CA ASN A 124 -44.40 -21.14 30.12
C ASN A 124 -43.23 -22.01 30.61
N VAL A 125 -42.07 -21.39 30.89
CA VAL A 125 -40.84 -22.07 31.31
C VAL A 125 -40.49 -21.57 32.74
N PRO A 126 -39.86 -22.37 33.62
CA PRO A 126 -39.49 -21.92 34.97
C PRO A 126 -38.74 -20.59 34.95
N GLU A 127 -38.89 -19.75 35.98
CA GLU A 127 -38.30 -18.39 36.09
C GLU A 127 -36.77 -18.33 35.84
N ALA A 128 -36.09 -19.47 35.85
CA ALA A 128 -34.67 -19.64 35.57
C ALA A 128 -34.29 -19.74 34.07
N ASP A 129 -35.21 -20.05 33.14
CA ASP A 129 -34.90 -20.20 31.71
C ASP A 129 -35.23 -18.92 30.92
N THR A 130 -34.42 -17.87 31.13
CA THR A 130 -34.53 -16.58 30.42
C THR A 130 -34.00 -16.63 29.00
N LEU A 131 -33.36 -17.74 28.62
CA LEU A 131 -32.66 -17.92 27.35
C LEU A 131 -33.64 -18.16 26.19
N ARG A 132 -34.71 -18.91 26.44
CA ARG A 132 -35.71 -19.28 25.41
C ARG A 132 -36.62 -18.13 25.04
N ARG A 133 -36.51 -17.68 23.80
CA ARG A 133 -37.30 -16.58 23.22
C ARG A 133 -38.03 -17.00 21.96
N ARG A 134 -39.12 -16.31 21.62
CA ARG A 134 -39.82 -16.49 20.34
C ARG A 134 -40.18 -15.15 19.71
N ALA A 135 -40.32 -15.11 18.39
CA ALA A 135 -40.79 -13.92 17.70
C ALA A 135 -42.29 -13.69 18.04
N VAL A 136 -42.62 -12.50 18.55
CA VAL A 136 -43.98 -12.15 18.98
C VAL A 136 -44.61 -11.08 18.11
N LYS A 137 -43.81 -10.14 17.59
CA LYS A 137 -44.34 -9.00 16.83
C LYS A 137 -43.36 -8.56 15.75
N LEU A 138 -43.91 -8.09 14.64
CA LEU A 138 -43.19 -7.40 13.58
C LEU A 138 -43.63 -5.92 13.58
N VAL A 139 -42.67 -5.00 13.71
CA VAL A 139 -42.93 -3.56 13.83
C VAL A 139 -42.21 -2.80 12.72
N ARG A 140 -42.88 -1.86 12.06
CA ARG A 140 -42.24 -0.99 11.06
C ARG A 140 -41.58 0.19 11.78
N LEU A 141 -40.27 0.33 11.62
CA LEU A 141 -39.48 1.44 12.19
C LEU A 141 -38.99 2.42 11.11
N ALA A 142 -38.97 2.01 9.84
CA ALA A 142 -38.60 2.86 8.72
C ALA A 142 -39.49 2.63 7.49
N SER A 143 -39.67 3.69 6.70
CA SER A 143 -40.50 3.70 5.49
C SER A 143 -39.83 2.96 4.33
N ARG A 144 -39.83 1.62 4.35
CA ARG A 144 -39.28 0.76 3.29
C ARG A 144 -37.78 0.99 2.98
N SER A 145 -37.01 1.36 3.99
CA SER A 145 -35.56 1.57 3.90
C SER A 145 -34.81 0.63 4.84
N THR A 146 -33.63 0.19 4.41
CA THR A 146 -32.76 -0.69 5.21
C THR A 146 -32.35 -0.01 6.50
N ILE A 147 -32.61 -0.67 7.63
CA ILE A 147 -32.05 -0.28 8.92
C ILE A 147 -30.60 -0.79 8.95
N ARG A 148 -29.65 0.13 8.95
CA ARG A 148 -28.22 -0.17 8.90
C ARG A 148 -27.59 -0.23 10.29
N CYS A 149 -28.10 0.56 11.23
CA CYS A 149 -27.66 0.51 12.61
C CYS A 149 -28.83 0.81 13.56
N ALA A 150 -28.72 0.26 14.77
CA ALA A 150 -29.61 0.55 15.87
C ALA A 150 -28.79 0.64 17.16
N VAL A 151 -29.05 1.67 17.96
CA VAL A 151 -28.31 1.99 19.18
C VAL A 151 -29.31 2.32 20.28
N VAL A 152 -29.07 1.80 21.48
CA VAL A 152 -29.86 2.12 22.67
C VAL A 152 -29.03 3.06 23.55
N MET A 153 -29.59 4.21 23.90
CA MET A 153 -28.99 5.18 24.83
C MET A 153 -30.08 5.79 25.71
N HIS A 154 -29.83 5.83 27.03
CA HIS A 154 -30.74 6.41 28.03
C HIS A 154 -32.22 6.00 27.88
N GLY A 155 -32.49 4.74 27.55
CA GLY A 155 -33.86 4.21 27.43
C GLY A 155 -34.55 4.47 26.09
N LEU A 156 -33.90 5.18 25.16
CA LEU A 156 -34.38 5.40 23.81
C LEU A 156 -33.63 4.51 22.81
N LEU A 157 -34.36 4.05 21.79
CA LEU A 157 -33.84 3.31 20.65
C LEU A 157 -33.67 4.26 19.47
N PHE A 158 -32.44 4.46 19.02
CA PHE A 158 -32.12 5.21 17.82
C PHE A 158 -31.84 4.25 16.66
N VAL A 159 -32.42 4.55 15.50
CA VAL A 159 -32.35 3.73 14.29
C VAL A 159 -31.84 4.60 13.15
N GLY A 160 -30.70 4.19 12.56
CA GLY A 160 -30.14 4.81 11.37
C GLY A 160 -30.47 4.01 10.12
N THR A 161 -30.96 4.69 9.08
CA THR A 161 -31.42 4.05 7.83
C THR A 161 -30.54 4.36 6.64
N ALA A 162 -30.63 3.54 5.60
CA ALA A 162 -29.93 3.74 4.33
C ALA A 162 -30.34 5.03 3.59
N ASP A 163 -31.52 5.57 3.87
CA ASP A 163 -31.96 6.86 3.30
C ASP A 163 -31.28 8.08 3.98
N GLY A 164 -30.47 7.85 5.01
CA GLY A 164 -29.80 8.93 5.75
C GLY A 164 -30.62 9.55 6.88
N HIS A 165 -31.65 8.84 7.34
CA HIS A 165 -32.49 9.29 8.44
C HIS A 165 -32.09 8.65 9.75
N VAL A 166 -32.27 9.39 10.84
CA VAL A 166 -32.18 8.88 12.21
C VAL A 166 -33.54 9.02 12.88
N ARG A 167 -34.07 7.94 13.44
CA ARG A 167 -35.36 7.95 14.16
C ARG A 167 -35.20 7.42 15.57
N ALA A 168 -35.83 8.07 16.53
CA ALA A 168 -35.78 7.73 17.95
C ALA A 168 -37.12 7.16 18.41
N PHE A 169 -37.08 6.04 19.13
CA PHE A 169 -38.24 5.33 19.65
C PHE A 169 -38.14 5.12 21.16
N ASN A 170 -39.27 5.09 21.86
CA ASN A 170 -39.33 4.73 23.27
C ASN A 170 -39.37 3.20 23.49
N SER A 171 -39.46 2.77 24.76
CA SER A 171 -39.59 1.35 25.16
C SER A 171 -40.79 0.61 24.56
N GLU A 172 -41.89 1.33 24.26
CA GLU A 172 -43.07 0.78 23.58
C GLU A 172 -42.96 0.81 22.05
N LEU A 173 -41.79 1.17 21.50
CA LEU A 173 -41.52 1.32 20.08
C LEU A 173 -42.39 2.40 19.41
N ARG A 174 -42.77 3.44 20.15
CA ARG A 174 -43.42 4.65 19.61
C ARG A 174 -42.36 5.66 19.19
N LEU A 175 -42.55 6.26 18.03
CA LEU A 175 -41.66 7.30 17.51
C LEU A 175 -41.73 8.54 18.42
N VAL A 176 -40.57 8.98 18.90
CA VAL A 176 -40.40 10.16 19.77
C VAL A 176 -39.76 11.31 19.02
N ALA A 177 -38.80 11.01 18.12
CA ALA A 177 -38.17 12.02 17.26
C ALA A 177 -37.70 11.44 15.93
N TRP A 178 -37.52 12.33 14.96
CA TRP A 178 -37.00 12.00 13.64
C TRP A 178 -36.09 13.12 13.13
N PHE A 179 -34.97 12.72 12.55
CA PHE A 179 -33.97 13.57 11.91
C PHE A 179 -33.85 13.08 10.47
N GLU A 180 -34.68 13.64 9.59
CA GLU A 180 -34.78 13.20 8.19
C GLU A 180 -33.96 14.09 7.24
N ASP A 181 -33.75 15.36 7.62
CA ASP A 181 -33.11 16.39 6.80
C ASP A 181 -31.60 16.53 7.04
N ILE A 182 -30.94 15.55 7.68
CA ILE A 182 -29.52 15.62 8.08
C ILE A 182 -28.59 15.81 6.88
N ALA A 183 -28.99 15.32 5.70
CA ALA A 183 -28.21 15.32 4.45
C ALA A 183 -26.86 14.55 4.55
N ALA A 184 -26.80 13.51 5.39
CA ALA A 184 -25.61 12.71 5.62
C ALA A 184 -25.41 11.57 4.60
N GLY A 185 -26.45 11.19 3.85
CA GLY A 185 -26.46 9.94 3.09
C GLY A 185 -26.61 8.71 3.99
N PRO A 186 -26.43 7.48 3.48
CA PRO A 186 -26.77 6.25 4.20
C PRO A 186 -26.06 6.14 5.56
N VAL A 187 -26.82 6.11 6.66
CA VAL A 187 -26.27 6.04 8.02
C VAL A 187 -25.73 4.64 8.29
N THR A 188 -24.52 4.53 8.82
CA THR A 188 -23.88 3.27 9.20
C THR A 188 -23.60 3.18 10.71
N SER A 189 -23.41 4.31 11.38
CA SER A 189 -23.19 4.35 12.82
C SER A 189 -23.74 5.63 13.44
N ILE A 190 -24.11 5.55 14.72
CA ILE A 190 -24.57 6.68 15.52
C ILE A 190 -23.81 6.64 16.85
N SER A 191 -23.27 7.76 17.28
CA SER A 191 -22.58 7.89 18.57
C SER A 191 -22.96 9.19 19.26
N PHE A 192 -23.24 9.13 20.56
CA PHE A 192 -23.73 10.27 21.34
C PHE A 192 -22.59 10.91 22.15
N SER A 193 -22.66 12.22 22.36
CA SER A 193 -21.80 12.92 23.30
C SER A 193 -22.11 12.50 24.75
N HIS A 194 -21.10 12.59 25.61
CA HIS A 194 -21.16 12.13 27.00
C HIS A 194 -21.75 13.20 27.95
N ASP A 195 -22.66 14.03 27.47
CA ASP A 195 -23.30 15.07 28.30
C ASP A 195 -24.55 14.51 29.00
N ALA A 196 -24.38 14.09 30.26
CA ALA A 196 -25.48 13.58 31.09
C ALA A 196 -26.57 14.65 31.36
N ALA A 197 -26.20 15.94 31.41
CA ALA A 197 -27.15 17.01 31.69
C ALA A 197 -28.13 17.23 30.52
N ALA A 198 -27.71 16.94 29.29
CA ALA A 198 -28.57 16.96 28.11
C ALA A 198 -29.75 15.97 28.20
N TRP A 199 -29.65 14.96 29.08
CA TRP A 199 -30.70 13.99 29.34
C TRP A 199 -31.55 14.34 30.57
N GLU A 200 -31.08 15.21 31.47
CA GLU A 200 -31.66 15.45 32.82
C GLU A 200 -32.43 16.78 32.99
N GLY A 201 -32.66 17.56 31.92
CA GLY A 201 -33.35 18.86 31.96
C GLY A 201 -34.89 18.84 32.06
N LYS A 202 -35.49 19.89 32.65
CA LYS A 202 -36.95 20.17 32.61
C LYS A 202 -37.36 20.78 31.26
N GLY A 203 -37.34 19.98 30.19
CA GLY A 203 -37.93 20.35 28.89
C GLY A 203 -39.45 20.16 28.89
N GLY A 204 -40.18 21.06 28.22
CA GLY A 204 -41.63 20.98 28.01
C GLY A 204 -42.03 19.77 27.16
N ALA A 205 -43.34 19.56 26.94
CA ALA A 205 -43.86 18.37 26.26
C ALA A 205 -43.37 18.19 24.80
N ASP A 206 -42.83 19.24 24.18
CA ASP A 206 -42.35 19.26 22.79
C ASP A 206 -40.81 19.19 22.65
N ASP A 207 -40.04 19.21 23.75
CA ASP A 207 -38.56 19.15 23.69
C ASP A 207 -38.07 17.69 23.78
N LEU A 208 -37.44 17.21 22.69
CA LEU A 208 -36.70 15.95 22.71
C LEU A 208 -35.51 16.06 23.67
N ARG A 209 -35.46 15.16 24.66
CA ARG A 209 -34.33 15.03 25.58
C ARG A 209 -33.28 14.10 24.98
N CYS A 210 -32.25 14.68 24.39
CA CYS A 210 -31.17 13.93 23.78
C CYS A 210 -29.89 14.78 23.77
N ALA A 211 -28.75 14.14 24.00
CA ALA A 211 -27.45 14.76 23.77
C ALA A 211 -27.16 14.91 22.27
N ASP A 212 -26.30 15.85 21.92
CA ASP A 212 -25.76 15.96 20.57
C ASP A 212 -25.04 14.67 20.18
N PHE A 213 -25.11 14.32 18.90
CA PHE A 213 -24.59 13.05 18.40
C PHE A 213 -23.92 13.23 17.04
N ILE A 214 -23.10 12.25 16.67
CA ILE A 214 -22.48 12.16 15.36
C ILE A 214 -23.02 10.94 14.62
N VAL A 215 -23.08 11.06 13.31
CA VAL A 215 -23.52 10.02 12.40
C VAL A 215 -22.38 9.70 11.45
N GLY A 216 -21.96 8.44 11.44
CA GLY A 216 -21.07 7.90 10.40
C GLY A 216 -21.89 7.40 9.23
N THR A 217 -21.40 7.60 8.02
CA THR A 217 -22.15 7.32 6.78
C THR A 217 -21.38 6.36 5.88
N ALA A 218 -22.09 5.69 4.98
CA ALA A 218 -21.48 4.79 4.00
C ALA A 218 -20.55 5.52 3.01
N GLY A 219 -20.80 6.81 2.77
CA GLY A 219 -19.96 7.69 1.93
C GLY A 219 -18.75 8.27 2.65
N ALA A 220 -18.27 7.61 3.72
CA ALA A 220 -17.15 8.06 4.54
C ALA A 220 -17.29 9.48 5.13
N LEU A 221 -18.52 9.90 5.45
CA LEU A 221 -18.76 11.19 6.11
C LEU A 221 -18.99 11.00 7.62
N ILE A 222 -18.55 11.99 8.39
CA ILE A 222 -18.95 12.15 9.79
C ILE A 222 -19.73 13.45 9.91
N VAL A 223 -21.00 13.35 10.31
CA VAL A 223 -21.91 14.48 10.39
C VAL A 223 -22.37 14.67 11.83
N ALA A 224 -22.12 15.86 12.39
CA ALA A 224 -22.63 16.27 13.69
C ALA A 224 -24.10 16.68 13.59
N CYS A 225 -24.89 16.17 14.53
CA CYS A 225 -26.30 16.44 14.68
C CYS A 225 -26.54 16.97 16.08
N SER A 226 -27.03 18.21 16.17
CA SER A 226 -27.50 18.74 17.44
C SER A 226 -28.92 18.26 17.74
N SER A 227 -29.22 17.98 19.00
CA SER A 227 -30.57 17.61 19.42
C SER A 227 -31.59 18.74 19.16
N ALA A 228 -31.16 19.99 19.19
CA ALA A 228 -31.97 21.17 18.87
C ALA A 228 -32.44 21.24 17.40
N MET A 229 -31.88 20.41 16.52
CA MET A 229 -32.35 20.29 15.13
C MET A 229 -33.77 19.71 15.06
N PHE A 230 -34.15 18.91 16.05
CA PHE A 230 -35.49 18.32 16.09
C PHE A 230 -36.55 19.42 16.27
N GLY A 231 -37.57 19.41 15.40
CA GLY A 231 -38.68 20.37 15.47
C GLY A 231 -38.34 21.80 14.99
N HIS A 232 -37.09 22.10 14.63
CA HIS A 232 -36.70 23.44 14.19
C HIS A 232 -37.46 23.85 12.90
N PRO A 233 -38.01 25.07 12.76
CA PRO A 233 -38.84 25.43 11.62
C PRO A 233 -38.08 25.55 10.29
N SER A 234 -36.81 25.96 10.32
CA SER A 234 -35.96 26.05 9.11
C SER A 234 -35.36 24.70 8.73
N LEU A 235 -35.49 24.32 7.46
CA LEU A 235 -34.85 23.14 6.86
C LEU A 235 -33.32 23.23 6.90
N GLU A 236 -32.74 24.44 6.77
CA GLU A 236 -31.29 24.61 6.78
C GLU A 236 -30.69 24.27 8.15
N ALA A 237 -31.38 24.68 9.22
CA ALA A 237 -30.95 24.36 10.58
C ALA A 237 -31.25 22.91 10.99
N ARG A 238 -31.97 22.15 10.16
CA ARG A 238 -32.12 20.69 10.29
C ARG A 238 -31.07 19.89 9.53
N ARG A 239 -30.14 20.56 8.83
CA ARG A 239 -28.99 19.90 8.21
C ARG A 239 -27.92 19.66 9.26
N GLY A 240 -27.32 18.48 9.21
CA GLY A 240 -26.18 18.18 10.04
C GLY A 240 -24.96 18.98 9.59
N THR A 241 -24.01 19.19 10.51
CA THR A 241 -22.74 19.85 10.20
C THR A 241 -21.72 18.79 9.82
N LEU A 242 -21.19 18.86 8.60
CA LEU A 242 -20.12 17.96 8.16
C LEU A 242 -18.86 18.25 8.97
N LEU A 243 -18.37 17.25 9.70
CA LEU A 243 -17.12 17.33 10.48
C LEU A 243 -15.93 16.78 9.72
N VAL A 244 -16.11 15.60 9.09
CA VAL A 244 -15.05 14.89 8.38
C VAL A 244 -15.59 14.36 7.07
N GLN A 245 -14.82 14.55 6.01
CA GLN A 245 -15.04 13.91 4.71
C GLN A 245 -13.85 13.01 4.40
N GLY A 246 -14.06 11.70 4.47
CA GLY A 246 -13.09 10.68 4.15
C GLY A 246 -13.08 10.32 2.66
N GLN A 247 -12.39 9.24 2.32
CA GLN A 247 -12.36 8.67 0.97
C GLN A 247 -13.34 7.50 0.88
N GLU A 248 -14.23 7.52 -0.12
CA GLU A 248 -15.21 6.45 -0.34
C GLU A 248 -14.55 5.28 -1.09
N GLY A 249 -13.77 4.48 -0.36
CA GLY A 249 -13.08 3.29 -0.86
C GLY A 249 -11.60 3.51 -1.17
N ALA A 250 -10.99 2.51 -1.81
CA ALA A 250 -9.54 2.42 -1.94
C ALA A 250 -8.93 3.62 -2.69
N VAL A 251 -7.83 4.18 -2.17
CA VAL A 251 -7.16 5.36 -2.75
C VAL A 251 -5.96 4.88 -3.57
N HIS A 252 -5.97 5.07 -4.88
CA HIS A 252 -4.90 4.58 -5.77
C HIS A 252 -4.04 5.71 -6.35
N GLY A 253 -4.65 6.85 -6.69
CA GLY A 253 -3.95 7.94 -7.36
C GLY A 253 -3.76 9.13 -6.42
N LEU A 254 -2.51 9.57 -6.25
CA LEU A 254 -2.16 10.87 -5.68
C LEU A 254 -1.37 11.70 -6.68
N ALA A 255 -1.60 13.01 -6.68
CA ALA A 255 -0.74 13.97 -7.36
C ALA A 255 -0.65 15.26 -6.55
N ALA A 256 0.56 15.78 -6.34
CA ALA A 256 0.76 17.10 -5.76
C ALA A 256 0.81 18.15 -6.87
N HIS A 257 0.17 19.30 -6.64
CA HIS A 257 0.27 20.44 -7.53
C HIS A 257 1.72 20.97 -7.51
N PRO A 258 2.32 21.39 -8.63
CA PRO A 258 3.76 21.74 -8.71
C PRO A 258 4.17 23.03 -7.98
N ALA A 259 3.26 23.99 -7.78
CA ALA A 259 3.54 25.25 -7.06
C ALA A 259 2.67 25.50 -5.81
N LEU A 260 1.36 25.23 -5.88
CA LEU A 260 0.39 25.49 -4.82
C LEU A 260 0.37 24.40 -3.73
N PRO A 261 -0.10 24.72 -2.50
CA PRO A 261 -0.26 23.76 -1.41
C PRO A 261 -1.47 22.84 -1.60
N ARG A 262 -1.60 22.24 -2.79
CA ARG A 262 -2.73 21.42 -3.19
C ARG A 262 -2.30 20.04 -3.60
N PHE A 263 -3.16 19.06 -3.34
CA PHE A 263 -3.00 17.73 -3.89
C PHE A 263 -4.34 17.17 -4.36
N ALA A 264 -4.31 16.30 -5.35
CA ALA A 264 -5.46 15.58 -5.85
C ALA A 264 -5.39 14.11 -5.42
N SER A 265 -6.54 13.52 -5.09
CA SER A 265 -6.68 12.11 -4.78
C SER A 265 -7.86 11.48 -5.52
N THR A 266 -7.73 10.22 -5.95
CA THR A 266 -8.83 9.42 -6.49
C THR A 266 -9.13 8.22 -5.61
N CYS A 267 -10.43 7.92 -5.45
CA CYS A 267 -10.88 6.72 -4.73
C CYS A 267 -11.63 5.71 -5.62
N GLY A 268 -11.81 4.51 -5.08
CA GLY A 268 -12.50 3.39 -5.74
C GLY A 268 -13.92 3.72 -6.21
N ALA A 269 -14.66 4.56 -5.47
CA ALA A 269 -16.00 5.01 -5.85
C ALA A 269 -16.05 5.98 -7.05
N GLY A 270 -14.90 6.35 -7.63
CA GLY A 270 -14.84 7.25 -8.79
C GLY A 270 -14.87 8.73 -8.44
N LEU A 271 -14.69 9.07 -7.16
CA LEU A 271 -14.53 10.46 -6.72
C LEU A 271 -13.09 10.91 -6.92
N LEU A 272 -12.94 12.11 -7.47
CA LEU A 272 -11.72 12.89 -7.51
C LEU A 272 -11.86 14.04 -6.51
N HIS A 273 -10.94 14.09 -5.55
CA HIS A 273 -10.86 15.15 -4.56
C HIS A 273 -9.67 16.05 -4.86
N LEU A 274 -9.85 17.36 -4.72
CA LEU A 274 -8.77 18.34 -4.72
C LEU A 274 -8.72 18.98 -3.34
N TRP A 275 -7.62 18.79 -2.63
CA TRP A 275 -7.40 19.23 -1.26
C TRP A 275 -6.41 20.37 -1.18
N ASP A 276 -6.60 21.24 -0.19
CA ASP A 276 -5.56 22.12 0.34
C ASP A 276 -4.97 21.47 1.60
N PHE A 277 -3.67 21.18 1.59
CA PHE A 277 -3.03 20.48 2.70
C PHE A 277 -2.54 21.42 3.82
N GLU A 278 -2.43 22.72 3.57
CA GLU A 278 -2.12 23.70 4.63
C GLU A 278 -3.38 24.00 5.45
N GLU A 279 -4.50 24.26 4.78
CA GLU A 279 -5.78 24.54 5.43
C GLU A 279 -6.55 23.27 5.82
N ARG A 280 -6.08 22.09 5.38
CA ARG A 280 -6.68 20.77 5.63
C ARG A 280 -8.16 20.71 5.23
N ARG A 281 -8.48 21.28 4.08
CA ARG A 281 -9.85 21.32 3.55
C ARG A 281 -9.96 20.83 2.13
N LEU A 282 -11.13 20.30 1.80
CA LEU A 282 -11.49 19.95 0.44
C LEU A 282 -11.84 21.23 -0.32
N LEU A 283 -11.21 21.45 -1.47
CA LEU A 283 -11.49 22.57 -2.36
C LEU A 283 -12.56 22.21 -3.38
N LEU A 284 -12.38 21.08 -4.07
CA LEU A 284 -13.28 20.63 -5.13
C LEU A 284 -13.45 19.12 -5.11
N LEU A 285 -14.61 18.69 -5.57
CA LEU A 285 -14.96 17.28 -5.72
C LEU A 285 -15.61 17.07 -7.08
N ARG A 286 -15.20 16.00 -7.76
CA ARG A 286 -15.81 15.56 -9.01
C ARG A 286 -16.09 14.06 -8.98
N LEU A 287 -17.32 13.67 -9.31
CA LEU A 287 -17.72 12.28 -9.48
C LEU A 287 -17.57 11.86 -10.94
N PHE A 288 -16.92 10.72 -11.17
CA PHE A 288 -16.90 10.04 -12.46
C PHE A 288 -17.77 8.78 -12.40
N ASP A 289 -19.01 8.89 -12.90
CA ASP A 289 -19.97 7.78 -12.85
C ASP A 289 -19.46 6.55 -13.63
N GLY A 290 -19.42 5.41 -12.95
CA GLY A 290 -18.94 4.14 -13.49
C GLY A 290 -17.44 4.08 -13.86
N LEU A 291 -16.63 5.06 -13.45
CA LEU A 291 -15.19 5.10 -13.74
C LEU A 291 -14.38 5.25 -12.45
N SER A 292 -13.41 4.35 -12.24
CA SER A 292 -12.49 4.43 -11.10
C SER A 292 -11.14 5.01 -11.55
N GLY A 293 -10.77 6.15 -10.95
CA GLY A 293 -9.48 6.82 -11.21
C GLY A 293 -8.36 6.08 -10.51
N HIS A 294 -7.34 5.68 -11.27
CA HIS A 294 -6.23 4.86 -10.77
C HIS A 294 -4.95 5.67 -10.55
N ILE A 295 -4.60 6.59 -11.45
CA ILE A 295 -3.38 7.39 -11.35
C ILE A 295 -3.64 8.84 -11.80
N LEU A 296 -2.89 9.76 -11.19
CA LEU A 296 -3.00 11.20 -11.38
C LEU A 296 -1.64 11.80 -11.72
N ALA A 297 -1.63 12.87 -12.52
CA ALA A 297 -0.45 13.71 -12.70
C ALA A 297 -0.88 15.15 -13.00
N PHE A 298 -0.27 16.12 -12.32
CA PHE A 298 -0.39 17.54 -12.70
C PHE A 298 0.57 17.85 -13.84
N SER A 299 0.17 18.77 -14.72
CA SER A 299 1.11 19.42 -15.62
C SER A 299 2.12 20.27 -14.84
N PRO A 300 3.33 20.55 -15.37
CA PRO A 300 4.36 21.32 -14.66
C PRO A 300 3.94 22.75 -14.32
N ASP A 301 3.06 23.35 -15.12
CA ASP A 301 2.47 24.66 -14.86
C ASP A 301 1.31 24.62 -13.84
N GLY A 302 0.84 23.42 -13.47
CA GLY A 302 -0.28 23.21 -12.57
C GLY A 302 -1.66 23.51 -13.16
N ALA A 303 -1.76 23.87 -14.44
CA ALA A 303 -3.03 24.24 -15.07
C ALA A 303 -3.92 23.02 -15.40
N LEU A 304 -3.30 21.87 -15.64
CA LEU A 304 -3.97 20.63 -16.05
C LEU A 304 -3.76 19.52 -15.02
N LEU A 305 -4.78 18.68 -14.90
CA LEU A 305 -4.74 17.43 -14.15
C LEU A 305 -5.11 16.27 -15.08
N ALA A 306 -4.17 15.36 -15.30
CA ALA A 306 -4.41 14.11 -16.02
C ALA A 306 -4.90 13.03 -15.06
N VAL A 307 -5.95 12.30 -15.48
CA VAL A 307 -6.55 11.20 -14.72
C VAL A 307 -6.60 9.96 -15.59
N GLY A 308 -5.85 8.92 -15.18
CA GLY A 308 -5.85 7.61 -15.80
C GLY A 308 -6.82 6.67 -15.09
N PHE A 309 -7.69 5.99 -15.83
CA PHE A 309 -8.76 5.16 -15.29
C PHE A 309 -8.47 3.65 -15.45
N THR A 310 -9.14 2.85 -14.63
CA THR A 310 -9.04 1.37 -14.65
C THR A 310 -9.49 0.73 -15.97
N ASN A 311 -10.36 1.40 -16.73
CA ASN A 311 -10.85 0.92 -18.03
C ASN A 311 -9.98 1.33 -19.23
N GLY A 312 -8.84 2.01 -19.01
CA GLY A 312 -7.97 2.49 -20.08
C GLY A 312 -8.33 3.87 -20.65
N THR A 313 -9.35 4.53 -20.10
CA THR A 313 -9.62 5.94 -20.41
C THR A 313 -8.57 6.83 -19.76
N LEU A 314 -8.16 7.88 -20.46
CA LEU A 314 -7.35 8.98 -19.94
C LEU A 314 -8.14 10.27 -20.12
N LYS A 315 -8.31 11.06 -19.06
CA LYS A 315 -8.95 12.39 -19.13
C LYS A 315 -7.97 13.48 -18.74
N LEU A 316 -8.04 14.62 -19.43
CA LEU A 316 -7.37 15.85 -19.04
C LEU A 316 -8.40 16.84 -18.51
N LEU A 317 -8.16 17.36 -17.33
CA LEU A 317 -9.03 18.27 -16.63
C LEU A 317 -8.34 19.62 -16.41
N SER A 318 -9.12 20.69 -16.29
CA SER A 318 -8.63 21.93 -15.69
C SER A 318 -8.40 21.69 -14.19
N ALA A 319 -7.20 22.01 -13.69
CA ALA A 319 -6.86 21.85 -12.28
C ALA A 319 -7.72 22.74 -11.35
N THR A 320 -8.16 23.90 -11.84
CA THR A 320 -8.89 24.90 -11.04
C THR A 320 -10.38 24.63 -10.95
N SER A 321 -11.00 24.03 -11.97
CA SER A 321 -12.45 23.80 -12.01
C SER A 321 -12.82 22.31 -12.03
N LEU A 322 -11.83 21.44 -12.16
CA LEU A 322 -12.00 20.01 -12.47
C LEU A 322 -12.87 19.76 -13.70
N GLN A 323 -13.07 20.74 -14.61
CA GLN A 323 -13.82 20.52 -15.84
C GLN A 323 -13.02 19.69 -16.85
N GLU A 324 -13.72 18.85 -17.61
CA GLU A 324 -13.09 18.00 -18.63
C GLU A 324 -12.76 18.80 -19.88
N LEU A 325 -11.50 18.70 -20.31
CA LEU A 325 -10.99 19.33 -21.52
C LEU A 325 -10.82 18.31 -22.65
N HIS A 326 -10.24 17.15 -22.32
CA HIS A 326 -10.02 16.08 -23.30
C HIS A 326 -10.28 14.69 -22.70
N THR A 327 -10.68 13.75 -23.56
CA THR A 327 -10.85 12.33 -23.24
C THR A 327 -10.19 11.48 -24.33
N PHE A 328 -9.30 10.58 -23.93
CA PHE A 328 -8.63 9.60 -24.78
C PHE A 328 -9.03 8.17 -24.37
N ARG A 329 -9.32 7.31 -25.35
CA ARG A 329 -9.77 5.91 -25.16
C ARG A 329 -8.98 4.95 -26.05
N ASN A 330 -7.66 5.01 -25.94
CA ASN A 330 -6.71 4.29 -26.79
C ASN A 330 -6.05 3.10 -26.08
N PHE A 331 -6.19 2.95 -24.76
CA PHE A 331 -5.75 1.77 -24.02
C PHE A 331 -6.87 0.74 -23.88
N LYS A 332 -6.48 -0.54 -23.76
CA LYS A 332 -7.39 -1.67 -23.53
C LYS A 332 -7.37 -2.18 -22.08
N GLY A 333 -6.57 -1.57 -21.22
CA GLY A 333 -6.41 -1.94 -19.82
C GLY A 333 -6.14 -0.73 -18.93
N CYS A 334 -6.09 -0.96 -17.61
CA CYS A 334 -5.88 0.07 -16.61
C CYS A 334 -4.65 0.92 -16.90
N VAL A 335 -4.81 2.25 -16.90
CA VAL A 335 -3.68 3.19 -17.00
C VAL A 335 -2.94 3.18 -15.67
N ARG A 336 -1.69 2.69 -15.68
CA ARG A 336 -0.87 2.48 -14.48
C ARG A 336 0.17 3.55 -14.26
N HIS A 337 0.60 4.24 -15.32
CA HIS A 337 1.64 5.28 -15.28
C HIS A 337 1.21 6.51 -16.07
N LEU A 338 1.46 7.70 -15.51
CA LEU A 338 1.28 8.99 -16.16
C LEU A 338 2.42 9.93 -15.79
N CYS A 339 2.99 10.63 -16.78
CA CYS A 339 4.04 11.59 -16.55
C CYS A 339 3.99 12.69 -17.62
N PHE A 340 4.07 13.96 -17.19
CA PHE A 340 4.28 15.09 -18.09
C PHE A 340 5.78 15.35 -18.27
N SER A 341 6.17 15.86 -19.45
CA SER A 341 7.51 16.42 -19.63
C SER A 341 7.65 17.73 -18.83
N ALA A 342 8.88 18.09 -18.45
CA ALA A 342 9.13 19.28 -17.63
C ALA A 342 8.70 20.60 -18.29
N ASP A 343 8.70 20.65 -19.62
CA ASP A 343 8.24 21.80 -20.42
C ASP A 343 6.71 21.83 -20.63
N GLY A 344 5.99 20.79 -20.19
CA GLY A 344 4.54 20.66 -20.34
C GLY A 344 4.06 20.35 -21.76
N THR A 345 4.96 20.14 -22.73
CA THR A 345 4.58 19.91 -24.13
C THR A 345 4.17 18.47 -24.43
N TRP A 346 4.64 17.52 -23.61
CA TRP A 346 4.36 16.09 -23.78
C TRP A 346 3.69 15.49 -22.54
N LEU A 347 2.87 14.49 -22.79
CA LEU A 347 2.29 13.60 -21.78
C LEU A 347 2.52 12.17 -22.23
N ALA A 348 3.09 11.35 -21.36
CA ALA A 348 3.24 9.93 -21.58
C ALA A 348 2.33 9.15 -20.63
N ALA A 349 1.77 8.05 -21.14
CA ALA A 349 0.92 7.15 -20.39
C ALA A 349 1.31 5.70 -20.67
N ALA A 350 1.25 4.84 -19.67
CA ALA A 350 1.39 3.40 -19.86
C ALA A 350 0.29 2.62 -19.13
N ALA A 351 -0.13 1.52 -19.73
CA ALA A 351 -1.24 0.72 -19.25
C ALA A 351 -0.86 -0.76 -19.04
N THR A 352 -1.75 -1.51 -18.39
CA THR A 352 -1.59 -2.97 -18.18
C THR A 352 -1.52 -3.78 -19.47
N ASP A 353 -1.94 -3.20 -20.61
CA ASP A 353 -1.78 -3.81 -21.93
C ASP A 353 -0.34 -3.69 -22.49
N ARG A 354 0.61 -3.24 -21.65
CA ARG A 354 2.06 -3.14 -21.90
C ARG A 354 2.43 -2.11 -22.96
N ALA A 355 1.48 -1.28 -23.38
CA ALA A 355 1.74 -0.21 -24.32
C ALA A 355 2.04 1.10 -23.61
N VAL A 356 2.96 1.85 -24.19
CA VAL A 356 3.24 3.25 -23.87
C VAL A 356 2.61 4.10 -24.97
N ALA A 357 1.86 5.13 -24.60
CA ALA A 357 1.33 6.13 -25.52
C ALA A 357 1.89 7.51 -25.19
N LEU A 358 2.10 8.30 -26.25
CA LEU A 358 2.63 9.66 -26.17
C LEU A 358 1.61 10.64 -26.76
N TYR A 359 1.35 11.72 -26.03
CA TYR A 359 0.50 12.83 -26.44
C TYR A 359 1.32 14.11 -26.47
N ARG A 360 0.96 15.01 -27.38
CA ARG A 360 1.61 16.31 -27.53
C ARG A 360 0.57 17.42 -27.47
N PHE A 361 0.90 18.49 -26.77
CA PHE A 361 0.18 19.75 -26.87
C PHE A 361 0.75 20.58 -28.01
N GLY A 362 -0.11 21.01 -28.94
CA GLY A 362 0.32 21.78 -30.10
C GLY A 362 -0.85 22.26 -30.95
N PRO A 363 -0.57 22.96 -32.06
CA PRO A 363 -1.59 23.37 -33.01
C PRO A 363 -2.29 22.14 -33.59
N ASN A 364 -3.61 22.18 -33.62
CA ASN A 364 -4.45 21.10 -34.11
C ASN A 364 -4.21 20.89 -35.61
N ALA A 365 -4.10 19.63 -36.05
CA ALA A 365 -3.87 19.29 -37.45
C ALA A 365 -4.96 19.83 -38.41
N THR A 366 -6.17 20.07 -37.90
CA THR A 366 -7.33 20.56 -38.67
C THR A 366 -7.54 22.08 -38.60
N ASP A 367 -7.06 22.72 -37.54
CA ASP A 367 -7.22 24.15 -37.28
C ASP A 367 -5.98 24.68 -36.53
N PRO A 368 -4.96 25.19 -37.25
CA PRO A 368 -3.69 25.61 -36.64
C PRO A 368 -3.81 26.74 -35.61
N GLU A 369 -4.92 27.48 -35.61
CA GLU A 369 -5.16 28.54 -34.62
C GLU A 369 -5.61 27.96 -33.26
N LYS A 370 -6.08 26.72 -33.22
CA LYS A 370 -6.50 26.04 -31.98
C LYS A 370 -5.43 25.06 -31.51
N HIS A 371 -4.96 25.26 -30.28
CA HIS A 371 -4.06 24.31 -29.66
C HIS A 371 -4.86 23.25 -28.90
N ALA A 372 -4.50 21.98 -29.07
CA ALA A 372 -5.16 20.86 -28.43
C ALA A 372 -4.15 19.76 -28.12
N TRP A 373 -4.54 18.87 -27.21
CA TRP A 373 -3.82 17.64 -26.97
C TRP A 373 -4.17 16.59 -28.02
N GLU A 374 -3.15 16.05 -28.70
CA GLU A 374 -3.29 15.01 -29.72
C GLU A 374 -2.47 13.77 -29.38
N LEU A 375 -2.98 12.60 -29.74
CA LEU A 375 -2.25 11.32 -29.63
C LEU A 375 -1.25 11.23 -30.77
N ILE A 376 0.04 11.16 -30.43
CA ILE A 376 1.13 11.02 -31.40
C ILE A 376 1.33 9.56 -31.80
N GLY A 377 1.35 8.67 -30.82
CA GLY A 377 1.55 7.26 -31.12
C GLY A 377 1.45 6.36 -29.90
N ARG A 378 1.38 5.06 -30.18
CA ARG A 378 1.33 3.99 -29.19
C ARG A 378 2.31 2.90 -29.58
N HIS A 379 3.15 2.48 -28.64
CA HIS A 379 4.17 1.47 -28.87
C HIS A 379 4.18 0.43 -27.73
N ARG A 380 4.28 -0.86 -28.06
CA ARG A 380 4.41 -1.94 -27.07
C ARG A 380 5.87 -2.41 -27.02
N ALA A 381 6.65 -1.79 -26.14
CA ALA A 381 8.09 -2.08 -26.03
C ALA A 381 8.42 -3.24 -25.08
N HIS A 382 7.54 -3.55 -24.14
CA HIS A 382 7.80 -4.51 -23.06
C HIS A 382 7.07 -5.85 -23.25
N ALA A 383 7.76 -6.93 -22.89
CA ALA A 383 7.17 -8.26 -22.81
C ALA A 383 6.39 -8.47 -21.50
N GLY A 384 6.80 -7.84 -20.40
CA GLY A 384 6.14 -7.83 -19.08
C GLY A 384 5.37 -6.54 -18.81
N ALA A 385 4.83 -6.36 -17.60
CA ALA A 385 4.16 -5.11 -17.24
C ALA A 385 5.16 -3.94 -17.21
N VAL A 386 4.70 -2.75 -17.58
CA VAL A 386 5.49 -1.51 -17.43
C VAL A 386 5.42 -1.11 -15.96
N THR A 387 6.57 -1.02 -15.31
CA THR A 387 6.68 -0.73 -13.88
C THR A 387 7.03 0.72 -13.60
N ALA A 388 7.65 1.41 -14.55
CA ALA A 388 7.90 2.84 -14.42
C ALA A 388 7.96 3.57 -15.77
N LEU A 389 7.66 4.86 -15.75
CA LEU A 389 7.66 5.76 -16.90
C LEU A 389 8.15 7.13 -16.45
N ALA A 390 9.17 7.69 -17.12
CA ALA A 390 9.73 8.97 -16.72
C ALA A 390 10.26 9.79 -17.91
N PHE A 391 10.09 11.12 -17.83
CA PHE A 391 10.79 12.06 -18.70
C PHE A 391 12.07 12.55 -18.04
N SER A 392 13.14 12.74 -18.83
CA SER A 392 14.38 13.34 -18.33
C SER A 392 14.18 14.78 -17.86
N THR A 393 14.95 15.18 -16.86
CA THR A 393 14.87 16.48 -16.19
C THR A 393 15.93 17.49 -16.67
N GLY A 394 16.40 17.37 -17.91
CA GLY A 394 17.43 18.22 -18.49
C GLY A 394 16.96 19.66 -18.77
N GLU A 395 17.89 20.62 -18.73
CA GLU A 395 17.63 22.06 -18.94
C GLU A 395 17.17 22.38 -20.38
N ASP A 396 17.55 21.56 -21.36
CA ASP A 396 17.12 21.71 -22.75
C ASP A 396 15.87 20.89 -23.07
N ALA A 397 14.75 21.55 -23.33
CA ALA A 397 13.50 20.92 -23.80
C ALA A 397 13.70 20.08 -25.09
N ALA A 398 14.68 20.45 -25.93
CA ALA A 398 15.06 19.69 -27.12
C ALA A 398 15.76 18.35 -26.81
N SER A 399 16.19 18.13 -25.55
CA SER A 399 16.88 16.94 -25.08
C SER A 399 16.00 16.02 -24.21
N ALA A 400 14.70 16.32 -24.09
CA ALA A 400 13.77 15.51 -23.34
C ALA A 400 13.82 14.04 -23.84
N ARG A 401 14.03 13.12 -22.90
CA ARG A 401 14.07 11.67 -23.15
C ARG A 401 12.91 11.04 -22.42
N LEU A 402 12.13 10.23 -23.14
CA LEU A 402 11.14 9.36 -22.52
C LEU A 402 11.76 7.98 -22.32
N ILE A 403 11.67 7.48 -21.09
CA ILE A 403 12.12 6.15 -20.72
C ILE A 403 11.00 5.36 -20.07
N SER A 404 11.00 4.05 -20.30
CA SER A 404 10.15 3.11 -19.56
C SER A 404 10.94 1.89 -19.10
N CYS A 405 10.61 1.42 -17.90
CA CYS A 405 11.10 0.18 -17.32
C CYS A 405 9.95 -0.83 -17.21
N GLY A 406 10.26 -2.11 -17.26
CA GLY A 406 9.26 -3.15 -17.07
C GLY A 406 9.81 -4.42 -16.42
N GLU A 407 8.89 -5.28 -16.00
CA GLU A 407 9.18 -6.60 -15.40
C GLU A 407 9.97 -7.52 -16.34
N ASP A 408 10.01 -7.21 -17.64
CA ASP A 408 10.87 -7.90 -18.60
C ASP A 408 12.36 -7.57 -18.47
N ARG A 409 12.75 -6.81 -17.43
CA ARG A 409 14.12 -6.43 -17.10
C ARG A 409 14.77 -5.51 -18.14
N MET A 410 13.93 -4.84 -18.94
CA MET A 410 14.38 -3.97 -20.01
C MET A 410 14.12 -2.50 -19.67
N LEU A 411 15.08 -1.66 -20.02
CA LEU A 411 14.97 -0.21 -20.11
C LEU A 411 14.79 0.16 -21.59
N CYS A 412 13.75 0.92 -21.89
CA CYS A 412 13.37 1.34 -23.24
C CYS A 412 13.44 2.87 -23.33
N GLU A 413 14.20 3.39 -24.29
CA GLU A 413 14.27 4.82 -24.62
C GLU A 413 13.50 5.08 -25.92
N TYR A 414 12.65 6.12 -25.94
CA TYR A 414 11.83 6.49 -27.10
C TYR A 414 12.38 7.73 -27.81
N ASP A 415 12.23 7.78 -29.13
CA ASP A 415 12.65 8.92 -29.95
C ASP A 415 11.54 9.97 -30.03
N LEU A 416 11.67 11.06 -29.25
CA LEU A 416 10.72 12.17 -29.27
C LEU A 416 10.91 13.10 -30.48
N GLY A 417 12.12 13.16 -31.05
CA GLY A 417 12.43 14.04 -32.19
C GLY A 417 11.77 13.58 -33.48
N ARG A 418 11.60 12.26 -33.64
CA ARG A 418 10.87 11.64 -34.75
C ARG A 418 9.40 11.35 -34.45
N ALA A 419 8.94 11.58 -33.22
CA ALA A 419 7.58 11.28 -32.84
C ALA A 419 6.60 12.27 -33.50
N SER A 420 5.80 11.77 -34.43
CA SER A 420 4.77 12.52 -35.15
C SER A 420 3.51 11.69 -35.29
N VAL A 421 2.36 12.34 -35.58
CA VAL A 421 1.09 11.61 -35.82
C VAL A 421 1.22 10.64 -37.01
N GLN A 422 2.13 10.91 -37.96
CA GLN A 422 2.38 10.05 -39.12
C GLN A 422 3.34 8.89 -38.80
N ASP A 423 4.41 9.18 -38.06
CA ASP A 423 5.48 8.20 -37.77
C ASP A 423 5.23 7.37 -36.51
N GLY A 424 4.29 7.81 -35.68
CA GLY A 424 3.96 7.21 -34.40
C GLY A 424 5.06 7.41 -33.34
N LEU A 425 5.01 6.58 -32.30
CA LEU A 425 6.02 6.53 -31.25
C LEU A 425 7.02 5.42 -31.58
N GLN A 426 8.29 5.78 -31.74
CA GLN A 426 9.37 4.84 -32.11
C GLN A 426 10.34 4.62 -30.96
N LEU A 427 10.93 3.43 -30.94
CA LEU A 427 11.93 3.04 -29.96
C LEU A 427 13.33 3.42 -30.46
N ARG A 428 14.09 4.15 -29.63
CA ARG A 428 15.48 4.54 -29.90
C ARG A 428 16.46 3.47 -29.44
N LYS A 429 16.30 2.99 -28.21
CA LYS A 429 17.20 1.99 -27.59
C LYS A 429 16.41 1.06 -26.68
N ARG A 430 16.79 -0.22 -26.67
CA ARG A 430 16.29 -1.23 -25.74
C ARG A 430 17.49 -1.90 -25.08
N THR A 431 17.63 -1.79 -23.77
CA THR A 431 18.79 -2.28 -23.03
C THR A 431 18.33 -3.15 -21.87
N ARG A 432 18.96 -4.31 -21.68
CA ARG A 432 18.70 -5.14 -20.50
C ARG A 432 19.35 -4.47 -19.30
N LEU A 433 18.54 -4.13 -18.30
CA LEU A 433 18.96 -3.48 -17.08
C LEU A 433 19.36 -4.50 -16.01
N GLU A 434 18.62 -5.60 -15.90
CA GLU A 434 18.80 -6.60 -14.85
C GLU A 434 18.97 -8.01 -15.42
N GLN A 435 19.78 -8.82 -14.74
CA GLN A 435 19.94 -10.24 -15.07
C GLN A 435 18.92 -11.10 -14.30
N THR A 436 18.81 -10.88 -13.00
CA THR A 436 18.02 -11.69 -12.06
C THR A 436 16.75 -10.96 -11.57
N ALA A 437 16.92 -9.73 -11.08
CA ALA A 437 15.86 -8.91 -10.49
C ALA A 437 14.91 -8.27 -11.52
N ALA A 438 13.69 -7.92 -11.11
CA ALA A 438 12.73 -7.15 -11.88
C ALA A 438 12.68 -5.68 -11.42
N PRO A 439 12.76 -4.69 -12.34
CA PRO A 439 12.63 -3.28 -12.00
C PRO A 439 11.23 -2.96 -11.47
N THR A 440 11.14 -2.24 -10.35
CA THR A 440 9.88 -1.91 -9.67
C THR A 440 9.50 -0.44 -9.79
N ALA A 441 10.48 0.47 -9.76
CA ALA A 441 10.27 1.92 -9.82
C ALA A 441 11.47 2.62 -10.47
N CYS A 442 11.26 3.82 -11.02
CA CYS A 442 12.37 4.68 -11.43
C CYS A 442 12.08 6.17 -11.19
N ALA A 443 13.12 6.94 -10.93
CA ALA A 443 13.04 8.39 -10.84
C ALA A 443 14.33 9.06 -11.32
N TRP A 444 14.21 10.23 -11.95
CA TRP A 444 15.37 11.09 -12.22
C TRP A 444 15.75 11.85 -10.96
N VAL A 445 16.97 11.63 -10.49
CA VAL A 445 17.51 12.23 -9.26
C VAL A 445 18.68 13.13 -9.62
N LYS A 446 18.61 14.41 -9.25
CA LYS A 446 19.76 15.32 -9.32
C LYS A 446 20.74 14.93 -8.20
N ASN A 447 22.04 14.86 -8.50
CA ASN A 447 23.11 14.58 -7.53
C ASN A 447 23.06 13.18 -6.90
N ALA A 448 22.62 12.16 -7.64
CA ALA A 448 22.67 10.77 -7.16
C ALA A 448 24.11 10.28 -6.89
N LEU A 449 25.10 10.76 -7.67
CA LEU A 449 26.52 10.37 -7.64
C LEU A 449 27.47 11.59 -7.60
N ASP A 450 27.05 12.71 -7.01
CA ASP A 450 27.75 14.01 -6.97
C ASP A 450 27.78 14.82 -8.28
N ALA A 451 27.58 14.21 -9.46
CA ALA A 451 27.58 14.91 -10.76
C ALA A 451 26.35 14.62 -11.64
N GLY A 452 25.64 15.67 -12.05
CA GLY A 452 24.56 15.64 -13.05
C GLY A 452 23.28 14.90 -12.61
N PRO A 453 22.20 15.00 -13.41
CA PRO A 453 21.02 14.17 -13.21
C PRO A 453 21.32 12.72 -13.59
N SER A 454 20.92 11.77 -12.75
CA SER A 454 21.01 10.34 -13.05
C SER A 454 19.64 9.69 -12.92
N LEU A 455 19.41 8.63 -13.70
CA LEU A 455 18.22 7.81 -13.54
C LEU A 455 18.49 6.80 -12.43
N VAL A 456 17.67 6.80 -11.39
CA VAL A 456 17.71 5.78 -10.34
C VAL A 456 16.59 4.79 -10.58
N VAL A 457 16.93 3.50 -10.60
CA VAL A 457 15.96 2.40 -10.79
C VAL A 457 16.02 1.48 -9.57
N ALA A 458 14.86 1.25 -8.94
CA ALA A 458 14.69 0.25 -7.90
C ALA A 458 14.27 -1.10 -8.49
N ASN A 459 14.56 -2.19 -7.77
CA ASN A 459 14.16 -3.53 -8.15
C ASN A 459 13.64 -4.37 -6.98
N ASP A 460 13.10 -5.56 -7.29
CA ASP A 460 12.58 -6.56 -6.35
C ASP A 460 13.66 -7.25 -5.48
N ALA A 461 14.95 -7.01 -5.77
CA ALA A 461 16.08 -7.48 -4.98
C ALA A 461 16.64 -6.41 -4.02
N TYR A 462 15.85 -5.39 -3.70
CA TYR A 462 16.19 -4.29 -2.79
C TYR A 462 17.38 -3.45 -3.24
N LYS A 463 17.69 -3.41 -4.54
CA LYS A 463 18.80 -2.62 -5.07
C LYS A 463 18.32 -1.34 -5.72
N LEU A 464 19.15 -0.31 -5.63
CA LEU A 464 19.04 0.92 -6.41
C LEU A 464 20.18 0.97 -7.41
N ARG A 465 19.86 0.95 -8.70
CA ARG A 465 20.83 1.10 -9.79
C ARG A 465 20.80 2.54 -10.29
N ILE A 466 21.96 3.17 -10.30
CA ILE A 466 22.15 4.54 -10.74
C ILE A 466 22.70 4.48 -12.16
N VAL A 467 21.93 5.01 -13.09
CA VAL A 467 22.16 4.94 -14.53
C VAL A 467 22.47 6.34 -15.04
N ALA A 468 23.57 6.48 -15.79
CA ALA A 468 23.97 7.75 -16.38
C ALA A 468 22.90 8.30 -17.34
N SER A 469 22.69 9.62 -17.30
CA SER A 469 21.70 10.29 -18.15
C SER A 469 21.98 10.20 -19.64
N ASP A 470 23.25 10.14 -20.05
CA ASP A 470 23.68 10.27 -21.43
C ASP A 470 23.72 8.93 -22.17
N SER A 471 24.34 7.92 -21.57
CA SER A 471 24.62 6.60 -22.15
C SER A 471 23.59 5.55 -21.76
N LEU A 472 22.81 5.80 -20.71
CA LEU A 472 21.91 4.84 -20.06
C LEU A 472 22.64 3.55 -19.66
N VAL A 473 23.89 3.69 -19.21
CA VAL A 473 24.70 2.61 -18.63
C VAL A 473 24.68 2.74 -17.12
N THR A 474 24.64 1.61 -16.42
CA THR A 474 24.71 1.57 -14.96
C THR A 474 26.09 2.05 -14.51
N CYS A 475 26.10 3.08 -13.67
CA CYS A 475 27.31 3.64 -13.08
C CYS A 475 27.60 3.06 -11.70
N ARG A 476 26.55 2.73 -10.95
CA ARG A 476 26.68 2.20 -9.59
C ARG A 476 25.41 1.45 -9.18
N THR A 477 25.60 0.36 -8.46
CA THR A 477 24.54 -0.38 -7.78
C THR A 477 24.74 -0.27 -6.27
N ILE A 478 23.68 0.07 -5.53
CA ILE A 478 23.71 0.12 -4.06
C ILE A 478 22.59 -0.73 -3.48
N LEU A 479 22.78 -1.22 -2.24
CA LEU A 479 21.70 -1.78 -1.46
C LEU A 479 20.80 -0.63 -0.96
N GLY A 480 19.52 -0.69 -1.34
CA GLY A 480 18.50 0.21 -0.83
C GLY A 480 17.97 -0.23 0.53
N PRO A 481 17.01 0.51 1.10
CA PRO A 481 16.33 0.12 2.32
C PRO A 481 15.71 -1.29 2.20
N THR A 482 15.98 -2.15 3.18
CA THR A 482 15.52 -3.56 3.20
C THR A 482 14.26 -3.78 4.04
N HIS A 483 13.78 -2.75 4.72
CA HIS A 483 12.59 -2.83 5.58
C HIS A 483 11.31 -2.57 4.78
N GLY A 484 10.31 -3.45 4.89
CA GLY A 484 8.99 -3.27 4.30
C GLY A 484 8.83 -3.72 2.84
N GLY A 485 9.75 -4.53 2.32
CA GLY A 485 9.69 -5.05 0.95
C GLY A 485 10.35 -4.16 -0.11
N PRO A 486 10.29 -4.56 -1.39
CA PRO A 486 10.84 -3.79 -2.50
C PRO A 486 10.24 -2.38 -2.63
N LEU A 487 11.02 -1.44 -3.16
CA LEU A 487 10.56 -0.06 -3.35
C LEU A 487 9.65 0.04 -4.57
N LEU A 488 8.43 0.54 -4.40
CA LEU A 488 7.48 0.78 -5.49
C LEU A 488 7.39 2.25 -5.91
N HIS A 489 7.78 3.16 -5.02
CA HIS A 489 7.78 4.60 -5.29
C HIS A 489 9.11 5.21 -4.92
N LEU A 490 9.63 6.05 -5.82
CA LEU A 490 10.81 6.89 -5.60
C LEU A 490 10.45 8.32 -5.99
N ARG A 491 10.60 9.26 -5.06
CA ARG A 491 10.30 10.67 -5.28
C ARG A 491 11.43 11.55 -4.73
N PRO A 492 12.27 12.13 -5.61
CA PRO A 492 13.23 13.14 -5.19
C PRO A 492 12.49 14.30 -4.53
N LEU A 493 12.96 14.73 -3.35
CA LEU A 493 12.44 15.92 -2.70
C LEU A 493 12.96 17.17 -3.41
N PRO A 494 12.09 18.13 -3.74
CA PRO A 494 12.53 19.43 -4.24
C PRO A 494 13.37 20.12 -3.17
N HIS A 495 14.62 20.42 -3.49
CA HIS A 495 15.50 21.25 -2.66
C HIS A 495 15.87 22.52 -3.44
N ASP A 496 14.85 23.17 -4.01
CA ASP A 496 15.02 24.40 -4.76
C ASP A 496 14.49 25.59 -3.94
N PRO A 497 15.38 26.43 -3.38
CA PRO A 497 14.99 27.60 -2.60
C PRO A 497 14.21 28.63 -3.43
N GLU A 498 14.40 28.69 -4.75
CA GLU A 498 13.63 29.59 -5.63
C GLU A 498 12.20 29.07 -5.81
N LEU A 499 12.02 27.76 -6.00
CA LEU A 499 10.68 27.15 -6.09
C LEU A 499 9.94 27.24 -4.75
N ALA A 500 10.66 27.09 -3.64
CA ALA A 500 10.13 27.30 -2.30
C ALA A 500 9.71 28.77 -2.08
N ALA A 501 10.51 29.74 -2.55
CA ALA A 501 10.19 31.16 -2.48
C ALA A 501 9.00 31.55 -3.36
N ALA A 502 8.97 31.10 -4.63
CA ALA A 502 7.85 31.33 -5.55
C ALA A 502 6.55 30.68 -5.04
N SER A 503 6.65 29.47 -4.47
CA SER A 503 5.53 28.82 -3.79
C SER A 503 5.07 29.63 -2.56
N ALA A 504 6.00 30.18 -1.77
CA ALA A 504 5.67 31.01 -0.61
C ALA A 504 5.00 32.34 -0.99
N GLU A 505 5.46 33.01 -2.05
CA GLU A 505 4.83 34.22 -2.59
C GLU A 505 3.41 33.94 -3.07
N LEU A 506 3.22 32.88 -3.87
CA LEU A 506 1.92 32.48 -4.38
C LEU A 506 0.96 32.04 -3.25
N ARG A 507 1.48 31.45 -2.17
CA ARG A 507 0.71 31.18 -0.94
C ARG A 507 0.27 32.45 -0.24
N ALA A 508 1.13 33.47 -0.18
CA ALA A 508 0.81 34.74 0.43
C ALA A 508 -0.32 35.46 -0.33
N GLU A 509 -0.33 35.40 -1.66
CA GLU A 509 -1.41 35.96 -2.49
C GLU A 509 -2.76 35.25 -2.32
N LEU A 510 -2.74 33.93 -2.06
CA LEU A 510 -3.95 33.12 -1.89
C LEU A 510 -4.57 33.20 -0.49
N ARG A 511 -3.84 33.74 0.50
CA ARG A 511 -4.36 33.98 1.84
C ARG A 511 -5.27 35.20 1.82
N ASP A 512 -6.58 34.95 1.77
CA ASP A 512 -7.63 35.96 2.00
C ASP A 512 -7.45 36.55 3.41
N ASP A 513 -7.27 37.88 3.50
CA ASP A 513 -6.95 38.68 4.69
C ASP A 513 -7.67 38.21 5.98
N ARG A 514 -7.04 37.31 6.75
CA ARG A 514 -7.34 37.08 8.17
C ARG A 514 -6.04 36.92 8.96
N PRO A 515 -5.79 37.76 9.98
CA PRO A 515 -4.65 37.57 10.85
C PRO A 515 -4.95 36.43 11.82
N GLY A 516 -4.20 35.33 11.77
CA GLY A 516 -4.41 34.22 12.70
C GLY A 516 -3.44 33.06 12.54
N LYS A 517 -2.55 32.94 13.54
CA LYS A 517 -1.54 31.90 13.79
C LYS A 517 -0.34 31.90 12.85
N GLU A 518 0.70 32.63 13.29
CA GLU A 518 2.08 32.21 13.06
C GLU A 518 2.20 30.75 13.51
N ALA A 519 2.25 29.83 12.55
CA ALA A 519 2.80 28.50 12.81
C ALA A 519 4.26 28.74 13.18
N ALA A 520 4.69 28.17 14.32
CA ALA A 520 6.06 28.27 14.78
C ALA A 520 7.01 27.75 13.67
N ASP A 521 7.58 28.69 12.91
CA ASP A 521 8.63 28.46 11.93
C ASP A 521 9.93 28.15 12.69
N GLY A 522 10.00 26.90 13.13
CA GLY A 522 11.23 26.21 13.50
C GLY A 522 11.36 25.00 12.60
N ALA A 523 11.31 25.18 11.29
CA ALA A 523 11.82 24.17 10.37
C ALA A 523 13.34 24.30 10.39
N GLY A 524 14.02 23.32 10.97
CA GLY A 524 15.45 23.16 10.76
C GLY A 524 15.68 23.14 9.26
N ALA A 525 16.33 24.18 8.74
CA ALA A 525 16.98 24.07 7.46
C ALA A 525 18.05 23.00 7.68
N GLY A 526 17.78 21.78 7.18
CA GLY A 526 18.79 20.74 7.09
C GLY A 526 20.06 21.34 6.47
N PRO A 527 21.25 20.80 6.80
CA PRO A 527 22.52 21.39 6.41
C PRO A 527 22.52 21.75 4.93
N GLU A 528 22.75 23.04 4.63
CA GLU A 528 22.69 23.63 3.30
C GLU A 528 23.40 22.72 2.27
N GLY A 529 22.64 22.07 1.40
CA GLY A 529 23.16 21.36 0.22
C GLY A 529 22.93 19.84 0.14
N ALA A 530 22.38 19.17 1.16
CA ALA A 530 22.05 17.74 1.06
C ALA A 530 20.66 17.52 0.44
N GLY A 531 20.57 16.72 -0.63
CA GLY A 531 19.29 16.32 -1.22
C GLY A 531 18.74 15.03 -0.61
N TYR A 532 17.45 14.76 -0.80
CA TYR A 532 16.81 13.54 -0.28
C TYR A 532 15.87 12.93 -1.33
N VAL A 533 15.66 11.62 -1.22
CA VAL A 533 14.67 10.88 -2.01
C VAL A 533 13.71 10.22 -1.03
N ALA A 534 12.43 10.56 -1.14
CA ALA A 534 11.37 9.83 -0.46
C ALA A 534 11.06 8.54 -1.20
N TYR A 535 10.73 7.49 -0.45
CA TYR A 535 10.37 6.20 -1.00
C TYR A 535 9.17 5.60 -0.29
N ALA A 536 8.48 4.71 -0.97
CA ALA A 536 7.53 3.80 -0.35
C ALA A 536 7.73 2.38 -0.90
N CYS A 537 7.53 1.42 -0.02
CA CYS A 537 7.70 0.01 -0.31
C CYS A 537 6.36 -0.64 -0.73
N GLU A 538 6.42 -1.90 -1.13
CA GLU A 538 5.25 -2.72 -1.44
C GLU A 538 4.32 -2.92 -0.24
N ASP A 539 4.89 -3.03 0.97
CA ASP A 539 4.13 -3.13 2.21
C ASP A 539 3.82 -1.73 2.78
N LYS A 540 3.64 -1.65 4.09
CA LYS A 540 3.29 -0.47 4.86
C LYS A 540 4.35 0.60 5.07
N VAL A 541 5.57 0.43 4.55
CA VAL A 541 6.69 1.31 4.91
C VAL A 541 6.87 2.44 3.90
N ALA A 542 7.03 3.66 4.40
CA ALA A 542 7.53 4.80 3.62
C ALA A 542 8.68 5.47 4.38
N GLY A 543 9.57 6.15 3.64
CA GLY A 543 10.77 6.70 4.25
C GLY A 543 11.56 7.66 3.38
N LEU A 544 12.77 7.98 3.86
CA LEU A 544 13.70 8.91 3.23
C LEU A 544 15.08 8.27 3.09
N VAL A 545 15.74 8.56 1.98
CA VAL A 545 17.16 8.28 1.75
C VAL A 545 17.87 9.60 1.44
N ARG A 546 19.01 9.83 2.09
CA ARG A 546 19.87 11.00 1.90
C ARG A 546 20.75 10.83 0.66
N LEU A 547 21.01 11.93 -0.05
CA LEU A 547 21.92 12.00 -1.19
C LEU A 547 23.32 12.46 -0.76
N PRO A 548 24.39 12.05 -1.47
CA PRO A 548 24.41 11.13 -2.61
C PRO A 548 24.07 9.67 -2.21
N LEU A 549 23.65 8.88 -3.19
CA LEU A 549 23.30 7.47 -2.99
C LEU A 549 24.57 6.61 -2.94
N ASP A 550 25.11 6.45 -1.74
CA ASP A 550 26.35 5.70 -1.47
C ASP A 550 26.12 4.29 -0.88
N GLY A 551 24.88 3.96 -0.51
CA GLY A 551 24.51 2.69 0.12
C GLY A 551 24.77 2.66 1.63
N ASN A 552 25.07 3.79 2.26
CA ASN A 552 25.24 3.86 3.71
C ASN A 552 23.90 3.56 4.40
N PRO A 553 23.82 2.51 5.25
CA PRO A 553 22.57 2.13 5.90
C PRO A 553 22.03 3.23 6.84
N ASN A 554 22.93 4.02 7.44
CA ASN A 554 22.57 5.13 8.33
C ASN A 554 22.10 6.38 7.58
N ALA A 555 22.18 6.38 6.24
CA ALA A 555 21.67 7.43 5.38
C ALA A 555 20.24 7.16 4.88
N SER A 556 19.55 6.17 5.48
CA SER A 556 18.15 5.87 5.19
C SER A 556 17.32 5.70 6.47
N MET A 557 16.03 5.98 6.39
CA MET A 557 15.06 5.73 7.45
C MET A 557 13.73 5.25 6.85
N GLY A 558 12.99 4.42 7.58
CA GLY A 558 11.63 3.99 7.22
C GLY A 558 10.69 4.02 8.42
N LEU A 559 9.41 4.32 8.18
CA LEU A 559 8.33 4.31 9.17
C LEU A 559 7.12 3.55 8.62
N ILE A 560 6.30 3.00 9.52
CA ILE A 560 5.01 2.42 9.15
C ILE A 560 4.08 3.58 8.78
N ALA A 561 3.82 3.72 7.49
CA ALA A 561 2.98 4.76 6.94
C ALA A 561 1.49 4.38 6.98
N HIS A 562 1.15 3.12 6.69
CA HIS A 562 -0.23 2.64 6.64
C HIS A 562 -0.37 1.27 7.35
N PRO A 563 -1.56 0.79 7.74
CA PRO A 563 -1.75 -0.58 8.21
C PRO A 563 -1.53 -1.66 7.13
N GLY A 564 -1.66 -1.30 5.84
CA GLY A 564 -1.41 -2.15 4.68
C GLY A 564 -0.49 -1.47 3.66
N GLU A 565 -0.61 -1.84 2.39
CA GLU A 565 0.23 -1.31 1.30
C GLU A 565 0.19 0.22 1.16
N VAL A 566 1.32 0.81 0.76
CA VAL A 566 1.37 2.22 0.31
C VAL A 566 1.16 2.27 -1.20
N SER A 567 -0.05 2.65 -1.62
CA SER A 567 -0.45 2.64 -3.04
C SER A 567 0.11 3.81 -3.86
N SER A 568 0.44 4.92 -3.20
CA SER A 568 0.98 6.11 -3.84
C SER A 568 1.72 7.00 -2.85
N LEU A 569 2.78 7.66 -3.30
CA LEU A 569 3.55 8.65 -2.54
C LEU A 569 3.86 9.86 -3.41
N VAL A 570 3.58 11.06 -2.89
CA VAL A 570 3.93 12.34 -3.53
C VAL A 570 4.52 13.31 -2.52
N ALA A 571 5.35 14.23 -3.00
CA ALA A 571 5.95 15.30 -2.20
C ALA A 571 5.32 16.65 -2.57
N SER A 572 5.23 17.56 -1.60
CA SER A 572 4.87 18.95 -1.84
C SER A 572 5.92 19.67 -2.69
N PRO A 573 5.55 20.78 -3.36
CA PRO A 573 6.47 21.62 -4.14
C PRO A 573 7.74 22.04 -3.43
N ASP A 574 7.64 22.28 -2.12
CA ASP A 574 8.74 22.75 -1.28
C ASP A 574 9.48 21.61 -0.56
N GLY A 575 9.09 20.35 -0.80
CA GLY A 575 9.67 19.18 -0.15
C GLY A 575 9.38 19.07 1.35
N ARG A 576 8.61 19.99 1.95
CA ARG A 576 8.32 20.00 3.40
C ARG A 576 7.27 18.98 3.83
N TRP A 577 6.43 18.54 2.90
CA TRP A 577 5.36 17.58 3.16
C TRP A 577 5.46 16.39 2.23
N LEU A 578 5.24 15.20 2.81
CA LEU A 578 4.97 13.98 2.07
C LEU A 578 3.51 13.58 2.25
N ILE A 579 2.90 13.09 1.19
CA ILE A 579 1.51 12.63 1.20
C ILE A 579 1.52 11.18 0.72
N THR A 580 0.97 10.29 1.53
CA THR A 580 0.88 8.86 1.24
C THR A 580 -0.57 8.41 1.21
N ALA A 581 -0.88 7.44 0.36
CA ALA A 581 -2.19 6.78 0.30
C ALA A 581 -2.05 5.30 0.64
N GLY A 582 -3.00 4.78 1.42
CA GLY A 582 -2.94 3.40 1.93
C GLY A 582 -3.77 2.39 1.15
N GLY A 583 -4.04 2.67 -0.13
CA GLY A 583 -4.74 1.74 -1.01
C GLY A 583 -6.07 1.29 -0.41
N SER A 584 -6.13 0.04 0.00
CA SER A 584 -7.30 -0.63 0.60
C SER A 584 -7.79 -0.06 1.94
N ASP A 585 -6.95 0.66 2.69
CA ASP A 585 -7.36 1.24 3.99
C ASP A 585 -8.20 2.52 3.86
N ALA A 586 -8.36 3.03 2.62
CA ALA A 586 -9.11 4.23 2.27
C ALA A 586 -8.65 5.51 3.02
N SER A 587 -7.37 5.59 3.37
CA SER A 587 -6.77 6.70 4.10
C SER A 587 -5.69 7.44 3.31
N ILE A 588 -5.47 8.70 3.69
CA ILE A 588 -4.39 9.54 3.19
C ILE A 588 -3.70 10.14 4.40
N HIS A 589 -2.38 9.98 4.48
CA HIS A 589 -1.57 10.55 5.55
C HIS A 589 -0.70 11.70 5.03
N LEU A 590 -0.64 12.76 5.82
CA LEU A 590 0.15 13.95 5.56
C LEU A 590 1.30 14.01 6.58
N TRP A 591 2.53 13.92 6.08
CA TRP A 591 3.75 13.82 6.87
C TRP A 591 4.58 15.09 6.73
N ARG A 592 5.05 15.63 7.83
CA ARG A 592 6.03 16.72 7.79
C ARG A 592 7.43 16.11 7.70
N VAL A 593 8.21 16.56 6.72
CA VAL A 593 9.58 16.14 6.52
C VAL A 593 10.49 16.86 7.51
N ASP A 594 11.27 16.07 8.24
CA ASP A 594 12.28 16.54 9.18
C ASP A 594 13.52 15.66 8.98
N THR A 595 14.64 16.26 8.57
CA THR A 595 15.85 15.55 8.15
C THR A 595 16.92 15.51 9.23
N ASP A 596 16.79 16.28 10.31
CA ASP A 596 17.85 16.47 11.32
C ASP A 596 18.28 15.15 11.94
N ALA A 597 17.32 14.28 12.26
CA ALA A 597 17.59 12.96 12.83
C ALA A 597 18.32 12.04 11.85
N LEU A 598 17.97 12.10 10.56
CA LEU A 598 18.61 11.30 9.51
C LEU A 598 20.03 11.80 9.24
N ASP A 599 20.24 13.11 9.21
CA ASP A 599 21.57 13.70 9.02
C ASP A 599 22.50 13.39 10.20
N ALA A 600 21.97 13.45 11.44
CA ALA A 600 22.70 13.06 12.63
C ALA A 600 23.06 11.56 12.61
N ALA A 601 22.13 10.70 12.20
CA ALA A 601 22.38 9.26 12.04
C ALA A 601 23.45 8.99 10.97
N ALA A 602 23.36 9.61 9.81
CA ALA A 602 24.33 9.47 8.72
C ALA A 602 25.74 9.94 9.14
N THR A 603 25.83 10.99 9.96
CA THR A 603 27.10 11.55 10.43
C THR A 603 27.73 10.70 11.54
N SER A 604 26.92 10.16 12.46
CA SER A 604 27.39 9.36 13.61
C SER A 604 27.61 7.88 13.28
N GLY A 605 26.97 7.37 12.22
CA GLY A 605 27.04 5.98 11.77
C GLY A 605 28.37 5.53 11.16
N GLY A 606 29.39 6.40 11.15
CA GLY A 606 30.70 6.14 10.56
C GLY A 606 30.76 6.36 9.05
N THR A 607 31.98 6.45 8.52
CA THR A 607 32.27 6.58 7.09
C THR A 607 33.15 5.41 6.65
N GLY A 608 33.04 4.92 5.42
CA GLY A 608 33.86 3.77 5.02
C GLY A 608 33.31 2.45 5.52
N ALA A 609 34.19 1.48 5.61
CA ALA A 609 33.96 0.11 6.01
C ALA A 609 33.23 -0.02 7.35
N ASP A 610 33.39 0.94 8.26
CA ASP A 610 32.75 0.87 9.58
C ASP A 610 31.21 0.92 9.49
N ALA A 611 30.66 1.75 8.59
CA ALA A 611 29.21 1.82 8.39
C ALA A 611 28.64 0.54 7.75
N PHE A 612 29.40 -0.04 6.82
CA PHE A 612 29.02 -1.24 6.08
C PHE A 612 29.22 -2.52 6.90
N ALA A 613 30.28 -2.59 7.71
CA ALA A 613 30.55 -3.75 8.55
C ALA A 613 29.40 -4.02 9.54
N ALA A 614 28.67 -2.99 9.99
CA ALA A 614 27.50 -3.15 10.84
C ALA A 614 26.34 -3.94 10.19
N GLN A 615 26.32 -4.07 8.85
CA GLN A 615 25.36 -4.89 8.11
C GLN A 615 25.75 -6.37 8.04
N LEU A 616 26.96 -6.72 8.50
CA LEU A 616 27.38 -8.12 8.60
C LEU A 616 26.92 -8.71 9.93
N ASP A 617 26.64 -10.01 9.93
CA ASP A 617 26.31 -10.74 11.14
C ASP A 617 27.51 -10.70 12.12
N GLY A 618 27.27 -10.13 13.32
CA GLY A 618 28.31 -9.90 14.32
C GLY A 618 29.18 -8.66 14.08
N GLY A 619 28.90 -7.88 13.04
CA GLY A 619 29.60 -6.63 12.75
C GLY A 619 31.08 -6.82 12.39
N LYS A 620 31.90 -5.80 12.66
CA LYS A 620 33.36 -5.82 12.45
C LYS A 620 34.10 -6.89 13.27
N GLY A 621 33.51 -7.31 14.39
CA GLY A 621 34.05 -8.38 15.25
C GLY A 621 33.48 -9.76 14.95
N GLY A 622 32.61 -9.88 13.95
CA GLY A 622 31.93 -11.12 13.60
C GLY A 622 32.80 -12.07 12.77
N PRO A 623 32.46 -13.37 12.74
CA PRO A 623 33.19 -14.37 11.96
C PRO A 623 33.17 -14.06 10.46
N VAL A 624 32.05 -13.53 9.95
CA VAL A 624 31.91 -13.15 8.53
C VAL A 624 32.93 -12.07 8.17
N TYR A 625 33.11 -11.05 9.00
CA TYR A 625 34.09 -10.00 8.72
C TYR A 625 35.53 -10.55 8.70
N SER A 626 35.89 -11.44 9.64
CA SER A 626 37.22 -12.08 9.62
C SER A 626 37.43 -12.94 8.37
N GLU A 627 36.41 -13.69 7.94
CA GLU A 627 36.48 -14.49 6.72
C GLU A 627 36.67 -13.61 5.47
N LEU A 628 35.95 -12.48 5.37
CA LEU A 628 36.15 -11.52 4.28
C LEU A 628 37.59 -11.00 4.23
N VAL A 629 38.20 -10.70 5.39
CA VAL A 629 39.60 -10.26 5.47
C VAL A 629 40.54 -11.37 5.03
N ASP A 630 40.31 -12.60 5.46
CA ASP A 630 41.15 -13.75 5.11
C ASP A 630 41.08 -14.05 3.61
N TYR A 631 39.88 -14.05 3.01
CA TYR A 631 39.71 -14.23 1.57
C TYR A 631 40.32 -13.10 0.76
N PHE A 632 40.21 -11.85 1.23
CA PHE A 632 40.85 -10.70 0.60
C PHE A 632 42.39 -10.84 0.58
N CYS A 633 42.98 -11.20 1.72
CA CYS A 633 44.43 -11.45 1.82
C CYS A 633 44.85 -12.62 0.91
N TYR A 634 44.04 -13.67 0.83
CA TYR A 634 44.31 -14.82 -0.03
C TYR A 634 44.25 -14.45 -1.52
N ALA A 635 43.27 -13.66 -1.95
CA ALA A 635 43.19 -13.20 -3.34
C ALA A 635 44.38 -12.31 -3.72
N GLU A 636 44.88 -11.47 -2.79
CA GLU A 636 46.09 -10.70 -3.01
C GLU A 636 47.32 -11.60 -3.22
N LEU A 637 47.48 -12.63 -2.37
CA LEU A 637 48.56 -13.61 -2.53
C LEU A 637 48.47 -14.38 -3.85
N ARG A 638 47.26 -14.74 -4.27
CA ARG A 638 46.99 -15.44 -5.53
C ARG A 638 47.33 -14.57 -6.74
N ALA A 639 46.99 -13.28 -6.71
CA ALA A 639 47.30 -12.33 -7.77
C ALA A 639 48.81 -12.13 -7.97
N LEU A 640 49.62 -12.32 -6.91
CA LEU A 640 51.09 -12.31 -6.97
C LEU A 640 51.71 -13.64 -7.46
N GLY A 641 50.88 -14.64 -7.75
CA GLY A 641 51.30 -15.97 -8.20
C GLY A 641 51.42 -16.98 -7.06
N GLU A 642 50.81 -18.14 -7.24
CA GLU A 642 50.81 -19.24 -6.27
C GLU A 642 52.18 -19.96 -6.25
N GLU A 643 52.84 -20.08 -7.41
CA GLU A 643 54.13 -20.77 -7.60
C GLU A 643 55.31 -19.79 -7.72
N THR A 644 55.55 -18.97 -6.69
CA THR A 644 56.71 -18.07 -6.65
C THR A 644 57.62 -18.34 -5.45
N THR A 645 58.94 -18.15 -5.65
CA THR A 645 59.95 -18.19 -4.58
C THR A 645 60.41 -16.79 -4.16
N GLU A 646 59.90 -15.75 -4.80
CA GLU A 646 60.19 -14.34 -4.51
C GLU A 646 59.42 -13.85 -3.28
N GLU A 647 59.98 -12.87 -2.57
CA GLU A 647 59.33 -12.24 -1.42
C GLU A 647 58.07 -11.49 -1.87
N ARG A 648 56.93 -11.78 -1.22
CA ARG A 648 55.63 -11.16 -1.55
C ARG A 648 55.43 -9.91 -0.69
N HIS A 649 55.18 -8.78 -1.34
CA HIS A 649 54.80 -7.54 -0.67
C HIS A 649 53.31 -7.28 -0.86
N LEU A 650 52.56 -7.34 0.25
CA LEU A 650 51.14 -6.99 0.24
C LEU A 650 50.98 -5.48 0.14
N THR A 651 50.31 -5.04 -0.91
CA THR A 651 49.98 -3.65 -1.23
C THR A 651 48.64 -3.22 -0.61
N GLY A 652 47.86 -4.18 -0.10
CA GLY A 652 46.51 -3.97 0.41
C GLY A 652 45.48 -3.73 -0.70
N ARG A 653 45.79 -4.18 -1.92
CA ARG A 653 44.97 -3.97 -3.13
C ARG A 653 44.90 -5.23 -3.96
N VAL A 654 43.75 -5.47 -4.55
CA VAL A 654 43.45 -6.64 -5.39
C VAL A 654 43.04 -6.17 -6.79
N PRO A 655 43.53 -6.79 -7.89
CA PRO A 655 43.15 -6.42 -9.25
C PRO A 655 41.66 -6.73 -9.52
N LEU A 656 41.05 -5.98 -10.46
CA LEU A 656 39.62 -6.14 -10.78
C LEU A 656 39.24 -7.56 -11.24
N SER A 657 40.17 -8.30 -11.83
CA SER A 657 39.96 -9.68 -12.29
C SER A 657 39.63 -10.67 -11.16
N GLU A 658 40.04 -10.37 -9.93
CA GLU A 658 39.80 -11.25 -8.77
C GLU A 658 38.47 -10.94 -8.05
N ILE A 659 37.74 -9.89 -8.44
CA ILE A 659 36.47 -9.52 -7.79
C ILE A 659 35.48 -10.69 -7.85
N GLY A 660 35.32 -11.33 -9.01
CA GLY A 660 34.42 -12.47 -9.17
C GLY A 660 34.80 -13.66 -8.26
N ASN A 661 36.11 -13.97 -8.18
CA ASN A 661 36.61 -15.03 -7.31
C ASN A 661 36.38 -14.71 -5.83
N LEU A 662 36.61 -13.46 -5.42
CA LEU A 662 36.39 -13.00 -4.07
C LEU A 662 34.92 -13.11 -3.65
N LEU A 663 34.00 -12.62 -4.48
CA LEU A 663 32.57 -12.71 -4.18
C LEU A 663 32.15 -14.17 -3.98
N ARG A 664 32.62 -15.08 -4.85
CA ARG A 664 32.34 -16.52 -4.78
C ARG A 664 32.93 -17.18 -3.55
N ALA A 665 34.15 -16.82 -3.17
CA ALA A 665 34.78 -17.30 -1.93
C ALA A 665 33.99 -16.87 -0.69
N CYS A 666 33.37 -15.69 -0.74
CA CYS A 666 32.54 -15.14 0.33
C CYS A 666 31.08 -15.62 0.28
N GLY A 667 30.79 -16.68 -0.48
CA GLY A 667 29.46 -17.31 -0.58
C GLY A 667 28.45 -16.58 -1.46
N HIS A 668 28.86 -15.58 -2.24
CA HIS A 668 28.01 -14.91 -3.23
C HIS A 668 28.41 -15.31 -4.64
N TYR A 669 27.48 -15.88 -5.41
CA TYR A 669 27.73 -16.41 -6.75
C TYR A 669 27.05 -15.56 -7.83
N PRO A 670 27.60 -14.38 -8.18
CA PRO A 670 27.10 -13.59 -9.29
C PRO A 670 27.41 -14.28 -10.62
N THR A 671 26.53 -14.04 -11.60
CA THR A 671 26.75 -14.42 -13.00
C THR A 671 27.99 -13.71 -13.57
N GLU A 672 28.66 -14.29 -14.56
CA GLU A 672 29.79 -13.64 -15.26
C GLU A 672 29.40 -12.26 -15.80
N ARG A 673 28.17 -12.11 -16.29
CA ARG A 673 27.65 -10.79 -16.69
C ARG A 673 27.56 -9.81 -15.51
N GLU A 674 27.10 -10.25 -14.35
CA GLU A 674 27.04 -9.39 -13.16
C GLU A 674 28.44 -9.05 -12.64
N VAL A 675 29.41 -9.97 -12.74
CA VAL A 675 30.83 -9.69 -12.45
C VAL A 675 31.37 -8.63 -13.41
N ASP A 676 31.11 -8.78 -14.71
CA ASP A 676 31.50 -7.77 -15.71
C ASP A 676 30.87 -6.41 -15.39
N ASP A 677 29.57 -6.37 -15.08
CA ASP A 677 28.88 -5.13 -14.71
C ASP A 677 29.53 -4.49 -13.46
N ILE A 678 29.84 -5.27 -12.41
CA ILE A 678 30.55 -4.78 -11.21
C ILE A 678 31.93 -4.21 -11.57
N VAL A 679 32.70 -4.92 -12.39
CA VAL A 679 34.03 -4.48 -12.83
C VAL A 679 33.92 -3.17 -13.61
N HIS A 680 32.93 -3.04 -14.50
CA HIS A 680 32.69 -1.80 -15.24
C HIS A 680 32.27 -0.65 -14.33
N GLU A 681 31.42 -0.90 -13.33
CA GLU A 681 31.00 0.10 -12.32
C GLU A 681 32.22 0.63 -11.53
N VAL A 682 33.11 -0.26 -11.10
CA VAL A 682 34.35 0.10 -10.37
C VAL A 682 35.34 0.84 -11.27
N ALA A 683 35.56 0.34 -12.50
CA ALA A 683 36.46 0.97 -13.46
C ALA A 683 35.97 2.36 -13.89
N ALA A 684 34.65 2.56 -14.05
CA ALA A 684 34.05 3.86 -14.31
C ALA A 684 34.28 4.87 -13.18
N GLY A 685 34.48 4.39 -11.95
CA GLY A 685 34.92 5.18 -10.80
C GLY A 685 36.40 5.59 -10.83
N GLY A 686 37.17 5.17 -11.84
CA GLY A 686 38.59 5.50 -12.02
C GLY A 686 39.55 4.61 -11.23
N ALA A 687 39.11 3.43 -10.77
CA ALA A 687 39.93 2.51 -10.00
C ALA A 687 40.32 1.27 -10.83
N ASP A 688 41.64 1.01 -10.93
CA ASP A 688 42.20 -0.18 -11.58
C ASP A 688 42.42 -1.36 -10.60
N SER A 689 42.21 -1.11 -9.30
CA SER A 689 42.33 -2.10 -8.22
C SER A 689 41.44 -1.72 -7.04
N VAL A 690 41.08 -2.73 -6.24
CA VAL A 690 40.15 -2.60 -5.11
C VAL A 690 40.90 -2.78 -3.80
N ASP A 691 40.73 -1.85 -2.86
CA ASP A 691 41.16 -2.04 -1.47
C ASP A 691 40.06 -2.72 -0.63
N PHE A 692 40.37 -3.13 0.59
CA PHE A 692 39.40 -3.87 1.41
C PHE A 692 38.12 -3.06 1.70
N ASP A 693 38.20 -1.74 1.86
CA ASP A 693 37.04 -0.87 2.11
C ASP A 693 36.08 -0.88 0.92
N LEU A 694 36.62 -0.67 -0.28
CA LEU A 694 35.85 -0.71 -1.51
C LEU A 694 35.30 -2.12 -1.78
N PHE A 695 36.08 -3.17 -1.49
CA PHE A 695 35.60 -4.55 -1.62
C PHE A 695 34.44 -4.85 -0.68
N LEU A 696 34.52 -4.44 0.60
CA LEU A 696 33.44 -4.63 1.56
C LEU A 696 32.15 -3.94 1.11
N ARG A 697 32.26 -2.73 0.56
CA ARG A 697 31.12 -1.99 -0.04
C ARG A 697 30.53 -2.74 -1.23
N ILE A 698 31.36 -3.22 -2.16
CA ILE A 698 30.92 -4.02 -3.31
C ILE A 698 30.20 -5.28 -2.82
N TYR A 699 30.80 -6.02 -1.88
CA TYR A 699 30.22 -7.24 -1.32
C TYR A 699 28.83 -6.98 -0.74
N ILE A 700 28.65 -5.95 0.09
CA ILE A 700 27.34 -5.64 0.71
C ILE A 700 26.33 -5.12 -0.31
N ASN A 701 26.76 -4.27 -1.25
CA ASN A 701 25.87 -3.71 -2.25
C ASN A 701 25.40 -4.73 -3.29
N HIS A 702 26.20 -5.75 -3.61
CA HIS A 702 25.85 -6.75 -4.61
C HIS A 702 25.31 -8.07 -4.02
N ARG A 703 25.65 -8.43 -2.76
CA ARG A 703 25.10 -9.64 -2.14
C ARG A 703 23.57 -9.60 -2.07
N PRO A 704 22.86 -10.73 -2.23
CA PRO A 704 21.41 -10.78 -2.10
C PRO A 704 20.97 -10.31 -0.71
N ALA A 705 19.94 -9.46 -0.65
CA ALA A 705 19.35 -9.05 0.62
C ALA A 705 18.55 -10.19 1.27
N VAL A 706 17.96 -11.05 0.43
CA VAL A 706 17.23 -12.25 0.83
C VAL A 706 17.88 -13.43 0.13
N GLY A 707 18.15 -14.50 0.88
CA GLY A 707 18.68 -15.75 0.33
C GLY A 707 17.71 -16.42 -0.63
N ILE A 708 18.20 -17.42 -1.38
CA ILE A 708 17.36 -18.24 -2.24
C ILE A 708 16.37 -19.01 -1.36
N SER A 709 15.08 -18.90 -1.66
CA SER A 709 14.00 -19.58 -0.92
C SER A 709 13.39 -20.72 -1.74
N ASN A 710 12.60 -21.59 -1.07
CA ASN A 710 11.79 -22.59 -1.77
C ASN A 710 10.84 -21.96 -2.81
N ALA A 711 10.31 -20.77 -2.54
CA ALA A 711 9.48 -20.02 -3.50
C ALA A 711 10.29 -19.56 -4.72
N SER A 712 11.55 -19.15 -4.51
CA SER A 712 12.46 -18.79 -5.60
C SER A 712 12.75 -19.97 -6.52
N ILE A 713 12.96 -21.16 -5.94
CA ILE A 713 13.17 -22.41 -6.70
C ILE A 713 11.90 -22.78 -7.47
N ALA A 714 10.72 -22.70 -6.83
CA ALA A 714 9.44 -22.93 -7.49
C ALA A 714 9.25 -22.00 -8.70
N ALA A 715 9.45 -20.70 -8.53
CA ALA A 715 9.34 -19.72 -9.61
C ALA A 715 10.32 -19.99 -10.77
N ALA A 716 11.54 -20.48 -10.47
CA ALA A 716 12.51 -20.86 -11.50
C ALA A 716 12.01 -22.07 -12.31
N PHE A 717 11.46 -23.10 -11.65
CA PHE A 717 10.86 -24.24 -12.32
C PHE A 717 9.62 -23.85 -13.15
N ASP A 718 8.79 -22.94 -12.63
CA ASP A 718 7.65 -22.38 -13.39
C ASP A 718 8.13 -21.64 -14.65
N ALA A 719 9.22 -20.87 -14.55
CA ALA A 719 9.81 -20.19 -15.70
C ALA A 719 10.40 -21.15 -16.75
N LEU A 720 10.87 -22.34 -16.32
CA LEU A 720 11.30 -23.42 -17.18
C LEU A 720 10.15 -24.27 -17.74
N GLY A 721 8.91 -24.00 -17.32
CA GLY A 721 7.69 -24.65 -17.82
C GLY A 721 7.19 -25.83 -16.98
N ALA A 722 7.75 -26.08 -15.79
CA ALA A 722 7.15 -26.98 -14.80
C ALA A 722 5.94 -26.29 -14.17
N ASN A 723 4.74 -26.86 -14.24
CA ASN A 723 3.57 -26.20 -13.67
C ASN A 723 3.36 -26.68 -12.22
N ASN A 724 3.90 -25.96 -11.24
CA ASN A 724 3.94 -26.40 -9.84
C ASN A 724 2.54 -26.59 -9.20
N GLY A 725 1.51 -25.90 -9.71
CA GLY A 725 0.11 -26.06 -9.27
C GLY A 725 -0.68 -27.16 -10.00
N GLY A 726 -0.12 -27.76 -11.06
CA GLY A 726 -0.79 -28.73 -11.93
C GLY A 726 -0.13 -30.11 -12.02
N GLY A 727 1.01 -30.31 -11.37
CA GLY A 727 1.73 -31.59 -11.39
C GLY A 727 2.40 -31.93 -12.72
N CYS A 728 2.88 -30.93 -13.47
CA CYS A 728 3.72 -31.14 -14.66
C CYS A 728 5.20 -30.94 -14.31
N PRO A 729 5.93 -31.99 -13.89
CA PRO A 729 7.37 -31.92 -13.63
C PRO A 729 8.18 -31.80 -14.94
N ILE A 730 9.38 -31.23 -14.85
CA ILE A 730 10.32 -31.14 -15.98
C ILE A 730 11.09 -32.47 -16.10
N PRO A 731 11.25 -33.04 -17.31
CA PRO A 731 12.10 -34.21 -17.49
C PRO A 731 13.54 -33.95 -17.03
N THR A 732 14.15 -34.87 -16.29
CA THR A 732 15.51 -34.71 -15.74
C THR A 732 16.53 -34.44 -16.84
N SER A 733 16.38 -35.11 -17.99
CA SER A 733 17.18 -34.90 -19.19
C SER A 733 17.05 -33.48 -19.77
N GLU A 734 15.86 -32.89 -19.70
CA GLU A 734 15.61 -31.54 -20.18
C GLU A 734 16.21 -30.50 -19.23
N LEU A 735 16.11 -30.70 -17.91
CA LEU A 735 16.78 -29.85 -16.93
C LEU A 735 18.31 -29.88 -17.10
N LEU A 736 18.91 -31.07 -17.25
CA LEU A 736 20.33 -31.22 -17.54
C LEU A 736 20.71 -30.49 -18.84
N ARG A 737 19.92 -30.66 -19.90
CA ARG A 737 20.13 -29.97 -21.16
C ARG A 737 20.10 -28.46 -20.98
N VAL A 738 19.14 -27.92 -20.23
CA VAL A 738 19.02 -26.48 -19.98
C VAL A 738 20.25 -25.97 -19.21
N LEU A 739 20.65 -26.62 -18.11
CA LEU A 739 21.83 -26.25 -17.32
C LEU A 739 23.13 -26.25 -18.14
N GLN A 740 23.22 -27.10 -19.15
CA GLN A 740 24.40 -27.23 -20.01
C GLN A 740 24.34 -26.39 -21.30
N SER A 741 23.20 -25.76 -21.63
CA SER A 741 23.04 -25.09 -22.93
C SER A 741 22.43 -23.70 -22.91
N HIS A 742 21.79 -23.28 -21.81
CA HIS A 742 21.11 -22.00 -21.70
C HIS A 742 21.76 -21.13 -20.61
N GLY A 743 21.85 -19.81 -20.88
CA GLY A 743 22.47 -18.88 -19.93
C GLY A 743 23.97 -19.15 -19.78
N GLU A 744 24.43 -19.22 -18.54
CA GLU A 744 25.81 -19.59 -18.20
C GLU A 744 25.91 -21.10 -18.11
N ALA A 745 26.20 -21.70 -19.26
CA ALA A 745 26.26 -23.15 -19.39
C ALA A 745 27.30 -23.75 -18.45
N ILE A 746 26.85 -24.66 -17.58
CA ILE A 746 27.73 -25.42 -16.69
C ILE A 746 28.38 -26.54 -17.50
N ALA A 747 29.71 -26.61 -17.49
CA ALA A 747 30.41 -27.69 -18.17
C ALA A 747 30.00 -29.05 -17.56
N PRO A 748 29.91 -30.13 -18.35
CA PRO A 748 29.49 -31.43 -17.84
C PRO A 748 30.33 -31.93 -16.65
N ASP A 749 31.63 -31.67 -16.67
CA ASP A 749 32.55 -32.05 -15.59
C ASP A 749 32.31 -31.24 -14.31
N ASP A 750 32.04 -29.93 -14.44
CA ASP A 750 31.75 -29.04 -13.31
C ASP A 750 30.41 -29.38 -12.68
N LEU A 751 29.39 -29.64 -13.52
CA LEU A 751 28.07 -30.09 -13.05
C LEU A 751 28.19 -31.41 -12.28
N ALA A 752 28.98 -32.36 -12.77
CA ALA A 752 29.22 -33.62 -12.08
C ALA A 752 29.95 -33.39 -10.73
N GLN A 753 30.88 -32.43 -10.65
CA GLN A 753 31.52 -32.07 -9.38
C GLN A 753 30.54 -31.43 -8.39
N CYS A 754 29.69 -30.51 -8.85
CA CYS A 754 28.64 -29.91 -8.04
C CYS A 754 27.69 -30.96 -7.47
N LEU A 755 27.23 -31.90 -8.30
CA LEU A 755 26.34 -32.99 -7.87
C LEU A 755 27.03 -33.94 -6.89
N ARG A 756 28.34 -34.19 -7.05
CA ARG A 756 29.10 -35.00 -6.08
C ARG A 756 29.22 -34.29 -4.75
N ALA A 757 29.42 -32.97 -4.75
CA ALA A 757 29.52 -32.18 -3.53
C ALA A 757 28.17 -32.09 -2.79
N LEU A 758 27.07 -31.91 -3.53
CA LEU A 758 25.73 -31.76 -2.98
C LEU A 758 25.09 -33.09 -2.55
N CYS A 759 25.19 -34.11 -3.40
CA CYS A 759 24.42 -35.36 -3.28
C CYS A 759 25.28 -36.61 -3.15
N GLY A 760 26.60 -36.50 -3.33
CA GLY A 760 27.52 -37.65 -3.38
C GLY A 760 27.44 -38.49 -4.66
N VAL A 761 26.74 -38.02 -5.71
CA VAL A 761 26.53 -38.72 -6.99
C VAL A 761 27.00 -37.91 -8.18
N SER A 762 27.14 -38.52 -9.36
CA SER A 762 27.70 -37.83 -10.55
C SER A 762 26.65 -37.39 -11.57
N SER A 763 25.38 -37.77 -11.40
CA SER A 763 24.28 -37.38 -12.29
C SER A 763 22.98 -37.12 -11.53
N LEU A 764 22.09 -36.29 -12.10
CA LEU A 764 20.76 -36.05 -11.52
C LEU A 764 19.88 -37.31 -11.58
N ASP A 765 20.05 -38.15 -12.60
CA ASP A 765 19.32 -39.43 -12.71
C ASP A 765 19.67 -40.36 -11.53
N GLU A 766 20.94 -40.40 -11.12
CA GLU A 766 21.41 -41.12 -9.91
C GLU A 766 20.89 -40.49 -8.61
N ALA A 767 20.74 -39.15 -8.57
CA ALA A 767 20.29 -38.43 -7.38
C ALA A 767 18.82 -38.69 -7.06
N PHE A 768 17.96 -38.80 -8.09
CA PHE A 768 16.51 -38.86 -7.90
C PHE A 768 15.84 -40.20 -8.19
N ASN A 769 16.48 -41.08 -8.98
CA ASN A 769 15.82 -42.28 -9.53
C ASN A 769 14.45 -41.96 -10.18
N ALA A 770 14.30 -40.79 -10.80
CA ALA A 770 13.04 -40.33 -11.38
C ALA A 770 13.27 -39.65 -12.74
N ASP A 771 12.40 -39.97 -13.70
CA ASP A 771 12.45 -39.41 -15.07
C ASP A 771 12.05 -37.93 -15.12
N CYS A 772 11.33 -37.44 -14.10
CA CYS A 772 10.85 -36.06 -14.01
C CYS A 772 11.04 -35.48 -12.61
N LEU A 773 11.24 -34.17 -12.56
CA LEU A 773 11.53 -33.38 -11.35
C LEU A 773 10.55 -32.22 -11.20
N ASP A 774 10.04 -32.06 -9.98
CA ASP A 774 9.36 -30.83 -9.56
C ASP A 774 10.27 -29.99 -8.65
N ALA A 775 9.89 -28.73 -8.45
CA ALA A 775 10.69 -27.77 -7.69
C ALA A 775 10.94 -28.22 -6.25
N LYS A 776 9.94 -28.88 -5.65
CA LYS A 776 10.00 -29.32 -4.25
C LYS A 776 11.00 -30.46 -4.08
N ALA A 777 10.90 -31.48 -4.92
CA ALA A 777 11.85 -32.60 -4.93
C ALA A 777 13.27 -32.08 -5.16
N PHE A 778 13.45 -31.13 -6.08
CA PHE A 778 14.75 -30.52 -6.35
C PHE A 778 15.33 -29.78 -5.14
N ALA A 779 14.51 -28.97 -4.47
CA ALA A 779 14.92 -28.23 -3.28
C ALA A 779 15.33 -29.17 -2.13
N GLU A 780 14.55 -30.21 -1.87
CA GLU A 780 14.74 -31.09 -0.72
C GLU A 780 15.95 -32.04 -0.88
N THR A 781 16.13 -32.62 -2.07
CA THR A 781 17.07 -33.73 -2.24
C THR A 781 18.39 -33.35 -2.91
N VAL A 782 18.40 -32.32 -3.77
CA VAL A 782 19.66 -31.81 -4.36
C VAL A 782 20.23 -30.66 -3.57
N LEU A 783 19.39 -29.68 -3.25
CA LEU A 783 19.86 -28.48 -2.57
C LEU A 783 19.85 -28.61 -1.04
N GLY A 784 19.17 -29.63 -0.50
CA GLY A 784 19.13 -29.91 0.94
C GLY A 784 18.33 -28.90 1.75
N PHE A 785 17.33 -28.23 1.15
CA PHE A 785 16.43 -27.35 1.88
C PHE A 785 15.52 -28.19 2.80
N GLU A 786 15.70 -28.08 4.12
CA GLU A 786 14.81 -28.73 5.09
C GLU A 786 13.42 -28.05 5.08
N VAL A 787 12.35 -28.86 5.12
CA VAL A 787 10.98 -28.34 5.26
C VAL A 787 10.80 -27.80 6.69
N GLY A 788 11.12 -26.52 6.87
CA GLY A 788 10.54 -25.76 7.96
C GLY A 788 9.03 -25.69 7.75
N VAL A 789 8.26 -26.25 8.68
CA VAL A 789 6.82 -26.00 8.80
C VAL A 789 6.67 -24.51 9.05
N ASP A 790 6.15 -23.78 8.06
CA ASP A 790 5.67 -22.39 8.08
C ASP A 790 6.51 -21.36 8.86
N ALA A 791 7.12 -20.42 8.12
CA ALA A 791 7.34 -19.04 8.59
C ALA A 791 7.08 -18.06 7.45
#